data_AF-A4D1B5-F1
#
_entry.id   AF-A4D1B5-F1
#
_cell.length_a   1.000
_cell.length_b   1.000
_cell.length_c   1.000
_cell.angle_alpha   90.00
_cell.angle_beta   90.00
_cell.angle_gamma   90.00
#
_symmetry.space_group_name_H-M   'P 1'
#
loop_
_entity.id
_entity.type
_entity.pdbx_description
1 polymer ?
#
loop_
_entity_poly.entity_id
_entity_poly.type
_entity_poly.pdbx_seq_one_letter_code
_entity_poly.pdbx_strand_id
1 'polypeptide(L)'
;MALRLVADFDLGKDVLPWLRAQRAVSEASGAGSGGADVLENDYESLHVLNVERNGNIIYTYKDDKGNVVFGLYDCQTRQNELLYTFEKDLQVFSCSVNSERTLLAASLVQSTKEGKRNELQPGSKCLTLLVEIHPVNNVKVLKAVDSYIWVQFLYPHIESHPLPENHLLLISEEKYIEQFRIHVAQEDGNRVVIKNSGHLPRDRIAEDFVWAQWDMSEQRLYYIDLKKSRSILKCIQFYADESYNLMFEVPLDISLSNSGFKLVNFGCDYHQYRDKFSKHLTLCVFTNHTGSLCVCYSPKCASWGQITYSVFYIHKGHSKTFTTSLENVGSHMTKGITFLNLDYYVAVYLPGHFFHLLNVQHPDLICHNLFLTGNNEMIDMLPHCPLQSLSGSLVLDCCSGKLYRALLSQSSLLQLLQNTCLDCEKMAALHCALYCGQGAQFLEAQIIQWISENVSACHSFDLIQEFIIASSYWSVYSETSNMDKLLPHSSVLTWNTEIPGITLVTEDIALPLMKVLSFKGYWEKLNSNLEYVKYAKPHFHYNNSVVRREWHNLISEEKTGKRRSAAYVRNILDNAVKVISNLEARNLGPRLTPLLQEEDSHQRLLMGLMVSELKDHFLRHLQGVEKKKIEQMVLDYISKLLDLICHIVETNWRKHNLHSWVLHFNSRGSAAEFAVFHIMTRILEATNSLFLPLPPGFHTLHTILGVQCLPLHNLLHCIDSGVLLLTETAVIRLMKDLDNTEKNEKLKFSIIVRLPPLIGQKICRLWDHPMSSNIISRNHVTRLLQNYKKQPRNSMINKSSFSVEFLPLNYFIEILTDIESSNQALYPFEGHDNVDAEFVEEAALKHTAMLLGL
;
A
#
# COMPACT_ATOMS: atom_id res chain seq x y z
N MET A 1 3.93 -0.92 19.41
CA MET A 1 3.72 0.46 18.95
C MET A 1 3.56 0.45 17.43
N ALA A 2 2.55 1.14 16.88
CA ALA A 2 2.37 1.25 15.42
C ALA A 2 3.61 1.84 14.71
N LEU A 3 4.41 2.66 15.41
CA LEU A 3 5.72 3.13 14.98
C LEU A 3 6.84 2.30 15.63
N ARG A 4 7.89 1.99 14.88
CA ARG A 4 9.14 1.38 15.34
C ARG A 4 10.28 2.32 14.99
N LEU A 5 11.03 2.74 15.99
CA LEU A 5 12.26 3.50 15.81
C LEU A 5 13.44 2.53 15.80
N VAL A 6 14.10 2.39 14.65
CA VAL A 6 15.31 1.57 14.51
C VAL A 6 16.51 2.50 14.54
N ALA A 7 17.43 2.31 15.49
CA ALA A 7 18.63 3.13 15.57
C ALA A 7 19.52 2.87 14.35
N ASP A 8 19.78 3.91 13.57
CA ASP A 8 20.70 3.91 12.42
C ASP A 8 22.10 4.37 12.87
N PHE A 9 22.15 5.25 13.88
CA PHE A 9 23.37 5.75 14.51
C PHE A 9 23.13 6.05 15.99
N ASP A 10 24.10 5.72 16.84
CA ASP A 10 24.12 6.02 18.26
C ASP A 10 25.49 6.59 18.64
N LEU A 11 25.52 7.90 18.92
CA LEU A 11 26.72 8.64 19.34
C LEU A 11 27.52 7.90 20.44
N GLY A 12 26.84 7.28 21.40
CA GLY A 12 27.47 6.57 22.50
C GLY A 12 28.06 5.21 22.10
N LYS A 13 27.58 4.58 21.03
CA LYS A 13 28.06 3.26 20.56
C LYS A 13 29.00 3.35 19.38
N ASP A 14 28.75 4.28 18.46
CA ASP A 14 29.45 4.34 17.18
C ASP A 14 30.64 5.31 17.22
N VAL A 15 30.60 6.34 18.06
CA VAL A 15 31.64 7.38 18.14
C VAL A 15 32.48 7.26 19.41
N LEU A 16 31.82 7.18 20.57
CA LEU A 16 32.50 7.22 21.88
C LEU A 16 33.58 6.15 22.06
N PRO A 17 33.39 4.87 21.65
CA PRO A 17 34.45 3.87 21.76
C PRO A 17 35.68 4.17 20.89
N TRP A 18 35.45 4.73 19.69
CA TRP A 18 36.53 5.12 18.79
C TRP A 18 37.35 6.28 19.36
N LEU A 19 36.69 7.30 19.93
CA LEU A 19 37.37 8.43 20.58
C LEU A 19 38.24 7.96 21.76
N ARG A 20 37.73 7.04 22.58
CA ARG A 20 38.50 6.42 23.68
C ARG A 20 39.73 5.67 23.16
N ALA A 21 39.60 4.92 22.06
CA ALA A 21 40.72 4.20 21.46
C ALA A 21 41.79 5.16 20.91
N GLN A 22 41.41 6.23 20.24
CA GLN A 22 42.34 7.26 19.73
C GLN A 22 43.12 7.93 20.85
N ARG A 23 42.46 8.21 21.98
CA ARG A 23 43.12 8.79 23.16
C ARG A 23 44.10 7.81 23.81
N ALA A 24 43.71 6.53 23.95
CA ALA A 24 44.60 5.50 24.49
C ALA A 24 45.87 5.31 23.63
N VAL A 25 45.75 5.40 22.30
CA VAL A 25 46.91 5.37 21.39
C VAL A 25 47.80 6.60 21.60
N SER A 26 47.21 7.78 21.79
CA SER A 26 47.94 9.03 22.04
C SER A 26 48.67 9.01 23.39
N GLU A 27 48.04 8.48 24.45
CA GLU A 27 48.64 8.29 25.77
C GLU A 27 49.79 7.26 25.74
N ALA A 28 49.60 6.13 25.04
CA ALA A 28 50.64 5.12 24.86
C ALA A 28 51.86 5.64 24.08
N SER A 29 51.67 6.65 23.22
CA SER A 29 52.76 7.32 22.50
C SER A 29 53.50 8.40 23.31
N GLY A 30 53.15 8.59 24.59
CA GLY A 30 53.88 9.46 25.53
C GLY A 30 53.49 10.94 25.49
N ALA A 31 52.35 11.30 24.90
CA ALA A 31 51.98 12.69 24.64
C ALA A 31 51.01 13.35 25.66
N GLY A 32 50.66 12.70 26.78
CA GLY A 32 49.86 13.37 27.82
C GLY A 32 49.55 12.49 29.04
N SER A 33 49.96 12.93 30.23
CA SER A 33 49.59 12.31 31.51
C SER A 33 48.31 12.95 32.05
N GLY A 34 47.14 12.43 31.69
CA GLY A 34 45.84 12.83 32.27
C GLY A 34 45.33 11.75 33.22
N GLY A 35 44.99 12.11 34.46
CA GLY A 35 44.55 11.17 35.50
C GLY A 35 43.21 10.48 35.20
N ALA A 36 43.06 9.25 35.68
CA ALA A 36 41.91 8.37 35.42
C ALA A 36 40.54 8.94 35.87
N ASP A 37 40.48 9.94 36.74
CA ASP A 37 39.22 10.57 37.17
C ASP A 37 38.71 11.68 36.22
N VAL A 38 39.49 12.08 35.20
CA VAL A 38 39.04 13.01 34.14
C VAL A 38 38.31 12.26 33.01
N LEU A 39 38.31 10.91 33.04
CA LEU A 39 37.91 10.02 31.96
C LEU A 39 36.44 10.11 31.52
N GLU A 40 35.52 10.61 32.36
CA GLU A 40 34.10 10.71 32.02
C GLU A 40 33.64 12.11 31.61
N ASN A 41 34.30 13.18 32.08
CA ASN A 41 33.81 14.55 31.90
C ASN A 41 34.08 15.14 30.51
N ASP A 42 35.14 14.73 29.82
CA ASP A 42 35.54 15.37 28.55
C ASP A 42 34.50 15.14 27.43
N TYR A 43 33.78 14.01 27.46
CA TYR A 43 32.77 13.67 26.45
C TYR A 43 31.35 14.12 26.80
N GLU A 44 31.13 14.81 27.93
CA GLU A 44 29.82 15.42 28.24
C GLU A 44 29.39 16.46 27.18
N SER A 45 30.38 17.02 26.48
CA SER A 45 30.19 17.98 25.39
C SER A 45 29.93 17.33 24.03
N LEU A 46 29.98 16.00 23.92
CA LEU A 46 29.82 15.28 22.65
C LEU A 46 28.37 15.38 22.16
N HIS A 47 28.18 15.93 20.96
CA HIS A 47 26.86 16.01 20.33
C HIS A 47 26.96 16.00 18.81
N VAL A 48 25.84 15.64 18.17
CA VAL A 48 25.68 15.73 16.71
C VAL A 48 25.48 17.19 16.33
N LEU A 49 26.18 17.65 15.29
CA LEU A 49 26.06 19.01 14.74
C LEU A 49 25.19 19.04 13.48
N ASN A 50 25.42 18.11 12.56
CA ASN A 50 24.71 18.07 11.27
C ASN A 50 24.71 16.66 10.68
N VAL A 51 23.81 16.41 9.74
CA VAL A 51 23.79 15.20 8.91
C VAL A 51 23.87 15.64 7.46
N GLU A 52 24.83 15.16 6.69
CA GLU A 52 25.02 15.58 5.31
C GLU A 52 24.14 14.80 4.33
N ARG A 53 24.05 15.29 3.08
CA ARG A 53 23.22 14.66 2.03
C ARG A 53 23.55 13.19 1.79
N ASN A 54 24.83 12.82 1.88
CA ASN A 54 25.30 11.44 1.71
C ASN A 54 25.02 10.54 2.93
N GLY A 55 24.42 11.08 3.98
CA GLY A 55 24.10 10.40 5.22
C GLY A 55 25.19 10.48 6.29
N ASN A 56 26.36 11.06 6.00
CA ASN A 56 27.43 11.18 6.98
C ASN A 56 27.04 12.13 8.10
N ILE A 57 27.52 11.86 9.31
CA ILE A 57 27.11 12.56 10.53
C ILE A 57 28.29 13.36 11.05
N ILE A 58 28.14 14.67 11.16
CA ILE A 58 29.15 15.55 11.76
C ILE A 58 28.85 15.67 13.25
N TYR A 59 29.84 15.40 14.08
CA TYR A 59 29.76 15.54 15.53
C TYR A 59 30.89 16.44 16.04
N THR A 60 30.71 16.99 17.25
CA THR A 60 31.75 17.76 17.93
C THR A 60 31.82 17.44 19.41
N TYR A 61 33.00 17.64 19.98
CA TYR A 61 33.25 17.58 21.42
C TYR A 61 34.39 18.55 21.76
N LYS A 62 34.56 18.85 23.04
CA LYS A 62 35.70 19.57 23.57
C LYS A 62 36.74 18.60 24.12
N ASP A 63 38.00 18.78 23.74
CA ASP A 63 39.10 18.01 24.34
C ASP A 63 39.46 18.53 25.76
N ASP A 64 40.44 17.89 26.41
CA ASP A 64 40.93 18.29 27.74
C ASP A 64 41.52 19.69 27.81
N LYS A 65 41.97 20.23 26.67
CA LYS A 65 42.48 21.60 26.54
C LYS A 65 41.38 22.61 26.27
N GLY A 66 40.13 22.16 26.11
CA GLY A 66 38.98 22.99 25.75
C GLY A 66 38.95 23.37 24.27
N ASN A 67 39.76 22.73 23.43
CA ASN A 67 39.71 22.90 21.98
C ASN A 67 38.46 22.20 21.44
N VAL A 68 37.87 22.81 20.41
CA VAL A 68 36.72 22.24 19.73
C VAL A 68 37.20 21.27 18.68
N VAL A 69 36.76 20.02 18.76
CA VAL A 69 37.09 18.98 17.80
C VAL A 69 35.89 18.66 16.92
N PHE A 70 36.09 18.58 15.61
CA PHE A 70 35.09 18.18 14.63
C PHE A 70 35.41 16.78 14.10
N GLY A 71 34.46 15.87 14.22
CA GLY A 71 34.56 14.53 13.65
C GLY A 71 33.43 14.24 12.66
N LEU A 72 33.69 13.29 11.77
CA LEU A 72 32.76 12.79 10.78
C LEU A 72 32.60 11.29 10.96
N TYR A 73 31.36 10.84 11.08
CA TYR A 73 31.02 9.43 10.99
C TYR A 73 30.48 9.15 9.58
N ASP A 74 31.16 8.26 8.86
CA ASP A 74 30.74 7.76 7.57
C ASP A 74 29.79 6.58 7.76
N CYS A 75 28.52 6.79 7.42
CA CYS A 75 27.48 5.77 7.63
C CYS A 75 27.62 4.57 6.68
N GLN A 76 28.29 4.72 5.53
CA GLN A 76 28.49 3.64 4.57
C GLN A 76 29.64 2.73 5.01
N THR A 77 30.77 3.33 5.40
CA THR A 77 31.97 2.57 5.81
C THR A 77 31.97 2.24 7.30
N ARG A 78 31.08 2.87 8.09
CA ARG A 78 31.02 2.81 9.56
C ARG A 78 32.33 3.21 10.24
N GLN A 79 33.04 4.18 9.65
CA GLN A 79 34.30 4.68 10.17
C GLN A 79 34.16 6.11 10.66
N ASN A 80 34.91 6.42 11.72
CA ASN A 80 35.05 7.77 12.23
C ASN A 80 36.33 8.40 11.67
N GLU A 81 36.25 9.66 11.29
CA GLU A 81 37.33 10.48 10.77
C GLU A 81 37.40 11.78 11.57
N LEU A 82 38.61 12.18 11.97
CA LEU A 82 38.85 13.49 12.57
C LEU A 82 38.98 14.51 11.45
N LEU A 83 38.07 15.49 11.38
CA LEU A 83 38.12 16.53 10.37
C LEU A 83 39.08 17.64 10.78
N TYR A 84 38.78 18.33 11.88
CA TYR A 84 39.51 19.54 12.25
C TYR A 84 39.47 19.80 13.75
N THR A 85 40.50 20.43 14.29
CA THR A 85 40.56 20.87 15.69
C THR A 85 40.80 22.37 15.75
N PHE A 86 39.94 23.10 16.47
CA PHE A 86 40.01 24.54 16.63
C PHE A 86 40.52 24.90 18.03
N GLU A 87 41.71 25.50 18.09
CA GLU A 87 42.46 25.79 19.33
C GLU A 87 41.94 27.02 20.10
N LYS A 88 40.64 27.10 20.37
CA LYS A 88 40.03 28.10 21.26
C LYS A 88 38.80 27.53 21.96
N ASP A 89 38.58 27.95 23.19
CA ASP A 89 37.34 27.69 23.93
C ASP A 89 36.18 28.50 23.34
N LEU A 90 35.62 28.00 22.24
CA LEU A 90 34.42 28.50 21.59
C LEU A 90 33.32 27.44 21.62
N GLN A 91 32.11 27.85 21.26
CA GLN A 91 30.95 26.98 21.17
C GLN A 91 30.50 26.90 19.71
N VAL A 92 30.51 25.71 19.14
CA VAL A 92 29.97 25.46 17.80
C VAL A 92 28.46 25.35 17.88
N PHE A 93 27.76 25.87 16.88
CA PHE A 93 26.32 25.65 16.73
C PHE A 93 25.89 25.26 15.31
N SER A 94 26.74 25.43 14.31
CA SER A 94 26.45 24.99 12.93
C SER A 94 27.75 24.59 12.24
N CYS A 95 27.69 23.52 11.45
CA CYS A 95 28.82 22.99 10.72
C CYS A 95 28.35 22.20 9.50
N SER A 96 29.10 22.28 8.40
CA SER A 96 28.89 21.45 7.23
C SER A 96 30.22 21.17 6.53
N VAL A 97 30.33 20.02 5.87
CA VAL A 97 31.49 19.60 5.07
C VAL A 97 31.07 19.43 3.62
N ASN A 98 31.97 19.72 2.68
CA ASN A 98 31.69 19.48 1.27
C ASN A 98 31.80 17.98 0.90
N SER A 99 31.29 17.63 -0.28
CA SER A 99 31.26 16.24 -0.76
C SER A 99 32.63 15.56 -0.80
N GLU A 100 33.70 16.32 -1.09
CA GLU A 100 35.07 15.82 -1.18
C GLU A 100 35.81 15.77 0.16
N ARG A 101 35.21 16.24 1.26
CA ARG A 101 35.82 16.32 2.62
C ARG A 101 37.09 17.17 2.69
N THR A 102 37.17 18.19 1.84
CA THR A 102 38.33 19.09 1.72
C THR A 102 38.08 20.44 2.36
N LEU A 103 36.80 20.85 2.51
CA LEU A 103 36.37 22.13 3.04
C LEU A 103 35.40 21.93 4.22
N LEU A 104 35.64 22.63 5.32
CA LEU A 104 34.76 22.71 6.48
C LEU A 104 34.22 24.14 6.61
N ALA A 105 32.91 24.29 6.69
CA ALA A 105 32.28 25.54 7.08
C ALA A 105 31.76 25.38 8.51
N ALA A 106 32.16 26.26 9.42
CA ALA A 106 31.75 26.19 10.82
C ALA A 106 31.41 27.57 11.37
N SER A 107 30.32 27.65 12.14
CA SER A 107 29.94 28.86 12.87
C SER A 107 30.11 28.66 14.37
N LEU A 108 30.83 29.60 14.98
CA LEU A 108 31.33 29.57 16.34
C LEU A 108 30.84 30.79 17.11
N VAL A 109 30.51 30.63 18.39
CA VAL A 109 30.13 31.71 19.32
C VAL A 109 31.04 31.70 20.54
N GLN A 110 31.33 32.87 21.08
CA GLN A 110 32.15 33.00 22.28
C GLN A 110 31.38 32.51 23.51
N SER A 111 31.95 31.55 24.25
CA SER A 111 31.36 31.03 25.50
C SER A 111 31.48 32.11 26.59
N THR A 112 30.37 32.80 26.91
CA THR A 112 30.35 33.70 28.06
C THR A 112 30.33 32.88 29.35
N LYS A 113 31.50 32.57 29.93
CA LYS A 113 31.57 32.19 31.35
C LYS A 113 31.11 33.41 32.17
N GLU A 114 30.13 33.19 33.03
CA GLU A 114 29.46 34.19 33.85
C GLU A 114 30.44 35.19 34.50
N GLY A 115 30.18 36.50 34.34
CA GLY A 115 30.61 37.49 35.34
C GLY A 115 31.68 38.54 34.98
N LYS A 116 32.37 38.49 33.82
CA LYS A 116 33.30 39.58 33.43
C LYS A 116 33.10 40.04 31.99
N ARG A 117 32.09 40.89 31.78
CA ARG A 117 31.97 41.70 30.57
C ARG A 117 33.03 42.79 30.64
N ASN A 118 34.18 42.60 30.02
CA ASN A 118 35.08 43.71 29.74
C ASN A 118 34.43 44.54 28.62
N GLU A 119 33.85 45.70 28.95
CA GLU A 119 33.22 46.64 28.00
C GLU A 119 34.19 47.19 26.93
N LEU A 120 35.44 46.73 26.90
CA LEU A 120 36.56 47.26 26.10
C LEU A 120 37.10 46.29 25.02
N GLN A 121 36.43 45.16 24.73
CA GLN A 121 36.76 44.33 23.57
C GLN A 121 35.57 44.20 22.60
N PRO A 122 35.55 44.96 21.48
CA PRO A 122 34.50 44.89 20.47
C PRO A 122 34.73 43.65 19.59
N GLY A 123 34.40 42.47 20.09
CA GLY A 123 34.40 41.22 19.32
C GLY A 123 32.98 40.86 18.88
N SER A 124 32.80 40.51 17.61
CA SER A 124 31.55 39.95 17.09
C SER A 124 31.17 38.68 17.84
N LYS A 125 29.90 38.51 18.21
CA LYS A 125 29.45 37.31 18.96
C LYS A 125 29.60 36.01 18.18
N CYS A 126 29.36 36.04 16.86
CA CYS A 126 29.39 34.88 15.98
C CYS A 126 30.47 35.06 14.89
N LEU A 127 31.32 34.04 14.75
CA LEU A 127 32.33 33.92 13.71
C LEU A 127 32.00 32.72 12.83
N THR A 128 31.78 32.97 11.54
CA THR A 128 31.60 31.91 10.53
C THR A 128 32.87 31.77 9.72
N LEU A 129 33.46 30.59 9.75
CA LEU A 129 34.74 30.27 9.14
C LEU A 129 34.57 29.26 8.00
N LEU A 130 35.43 29.37 7.01
CA LEU A 130 35.65 28.38 5.95
C LEU A 130 37.10 27.91 6.05
N VAL A 131 37.29 26.60 6.21
CA VAL A 131 38.57 25.98 6.53
C VAL A 131 38.93 24.96 5.46
N GLU A 132 40.15 25.02 4.95
CA GLU A 132 40.77 23.96 4.14
C GLU A 132 41.28 22.87 5.11
N ILE A 133 40.81 21.63 4.99
CA ILE A 133 41.07 20.56 5.98
C ILE A 133 42.32 19.75 5.63
N HIS A 134 42.48 19.37 4.36
CA HIS A 134 43.49 18.42 3.91
C HIS A 134 44.29 18.98 2.72
N PRO A 135 45.49 19.53 2.95
CA PRO A 135 46.09 19.88 4.24
C PRO A 135 45.43 21.12 4.85
N VAL A 136 45.58 21.30 6.17
CA VAL A 136 45.21 22.56 6.82
C VAL A 136 46.11 23.66 6.29
N ASN A 137 45.55 24.50 5.42
CA ASN A 137 46.32 25.44 4.64
C ASN A 137 45.78 26.88 4.77
N ASN A 138 44.46 27.03 4.95
CA ASN A 138 43.84 28.34 5.10
C ASN A 138 42.57 28.29 5.98
N VAL A 139 42.38 29.34 6.78
CA VAL A 139 41.16 29.59 7.56
C VAL A 139 40.65 30.98 7.19
N LYS A 140 39.53 31.03 6.46
CA LYS A 140 38.92 32.27 6.02
C LYS A 140 37.71 32.62 6.88
N VAL A 141 37.64 33.86 7.35
CA VAL A 141 36.44 34.40 7.98
C VAL A 141 35.43 34.78 6.88
N LEU A 142 34.28 34.11 6.83
CA LEU A 142 33.19 34.44 5.91
C LEU A 142 32.35 35.61 6.45
N LYS A 143 32.02 35.56 7.74
CA LYS A 143 31.23 36.57 8.45
C LYS A 143 31.69 36.67 9.91
N ALA A 144 31.68 37.89 10.43
CA ALA A 144 31.87 38.19 11.85
C ALA A 144 30.76 39.16 12.25
N VAL A 145 29.72 38.65 12.91
CA VAL A 145 28.47 39.38 13.19
C VAL A 145 27.98 39.10 14.61
N ASP A 146 27.01 39.89 15.09
CA ASP A 146 26.42 39.70 16.42
C ASP A 146 25.19 38.77 16.43
N SER A 147 24.81 38.24 15.27
CA SER A 147 23.69 37.33 15.05
C SER A 147 24.16 35.91 14.76
N TYR A 148 23.32 34.90 14.97
CA TYR A 148 23.66 33.53 14.60
C TYR A 148 23.65 33.33 13.07
N ILE A 149 24.56 32.50 12.58
CA ILE A 149 24.70 32.14 11.17
C ILE A 149 24.82 30.61 11.02
N TRP A 150 23.95 30.01 10.22
CA TRP A 150 24.03 28.59 9.87
C TRP A 150 24.66 28.40 8.50
N VAL A 151 25.32 27.27 8.31
CA VAL A 151 26.08 26.94 7.09
C VAL A 151 25.73 25.54 6.59
N GLN A 152 25.59 25.39 5.28
CA GLN A 152 25.27 24.12 4.64
C GLN A 152 25.87 24.03 3.23
N PHE A 153 26.70 23.02 2.96
CA PHE A 153 27.21 22.77 1.62
C PHE A 153 26.14 22.13 0.73
N LEU A 154 26.17 22.51 -0.55
CA LEU A 154 25.41 21.85 -1.61
C LEU A 154 26.25 20.71 -2.21
N TYR A 155 25.61 19.58 -2.46
CA TYR A 155 26.26 18.37 -2.98
C TYR A 155 25.96 18.18 -4.47
N PRO A 156 26.94 17.86 -5.32
CA PRO A 156 26.65 17.50 -6.70
C PRO A 156 25.84 16.20 -6.78
N HIS A 157 25.10 15.98 -7.87
CA HIS A 157 24.31 14.75 -8.03
C HIS A 157 25.16 13.55 -8.42
N ILE A 158 26.32 13.78 -9.04
CA ILE A 158 27.21 12.73 -9.51
C ILE A 158 28.56 12.92 -8.83
N GLU A 159 28.99 11.91 -8.07
CA GLU A 159 30.33 11.87 -7.45
C GLU A 159 31.46 11.73 -8.48
N SER A 160 31.13 11.65 -9.78
CA SER A 160 32.07 11.16 -10.80
C SER A 160 33.09 12.18 -11.30
N HIS A 161 33.03 13.44 -10.89
CA HIS A 161 34.14 14.39 -11.09
C HIS A 161 34.16 15.41 -9.94
N PRO A 162 35.31 15.66 -9.28
CA PRO A 162 35.43 16.77 -8.35
C PRO A 162 35.23 18.05 -9.16
N LEU A 163 34.10 18.72 -8.93
CA LEU A 163 33.84 20.01 -9.57
C LEU A 163 34.77 21.03 -8.93
N PRO A 164 35.44 21.89 -9.72
CA PRO A 164 36.30 22.92 -9.15
C PRO A 164 35.49 24.00 -8.40
N GLU A 165 34.16 23.92 -8.35
CA GLU A 165 33.29 24.89 -7.71
C GLU A 165 32.41 24.21 -6.67
N ASN A 166 32.57 24.63 -5.42
CA ASN A 166 31.78 24.20 -4.27
C ASN A 166 30.82 25.31 -3.88
N HIS A 167 29.61 24.95 -3.46
CA HIS A 167 28.56 25.91 -3.12
C HIS A 167 28.19 25.80 -1.65
N LEU A 168 28.14 26.94 -0.96
CA LEU A 168 27.83 27.02 0.47
C LEU A 168 26.66 27.96 0.71
N LEU A 169 25.59 27.44 1.30
CA LEU A 169 24.49 28.26 1.81
C LEU A 169 24.86 28.81 3.18
N LEU A 170 24.67 30.12 3.34
CA LEU A 170 24.82 30.86 4.58
C LEU A 170 23.46 31.46 4.95
N ILE A 171 22.94 31.10 6.12
CA ILE A 171 21.63 31.50 6.61
C ILE A 171 21.84 32.36 7.84
N SER A 172 21.35 33.60 7.83
CA SER A 172 21.50 34.53 8.97
C SER A 172 20.21 34.63 9.77
N GLU A 173 20.34 34.73 11.09
CA GLU A 173 19.26 35.11 12.01
C GLU A 173 18.67 36.48 11.69
N GLU A 174 19.43 37.36 11.02
CA GLU A 174 18.96 38.62 10.44
C GLU A 174 18.06 38.43 9.19
N LYS A 175 17.56 37.21 8.95
CA LYS A 175 16.53 36.86 7.96
C LYS A 175 16.96 36.98 6.50
N TYR A 176 18.21 36.63 6.20
CA TYR A 176 18.67 36.49 4.82
C TYR A 176 19.43 35.19 4.57
N ILE A 177 19.41 34.72 3.32
CA ILE A 177 20.16 33.56 2.85
C ILE A 177 21.06 33.98 1.70
N GLU A 178 22.34 33.67 1.80
CA GLU A 178 23.37 33.89 0.77
C GLU A 178 23.89 32.53 0.27
N GLN A 179 24.16 32.40 -1.03
CA GLN A 179 24.94 31.30 -1.59
C GLN A 179 26.34 31.81 -1.93
N PHE A 180 27.36 31.24 -1.32
CA PHE A 180 28.75 31.48 -1.66
C PHE A 180 29.22 30.49 -2.71
N ARG A 181 29.98 30.99 -3.67
CA ARG A 181 30.64 30.19 -4.71
C ARG A 181 32.12 30.07 -4.39
N ILE A 182 32.59 28.85 -4.16
CA ILE A 182 33.94 28.55 -3.67
C ILE A 182 34.67 27.80 -4.75
N HIS A 183 35.57 28.49 -5.44
CA HIS A 183 36.41 27.87 -6.44
C HIS A 183 37.62 27.24 -5.79
N VAL A 184 37.98 26.04 -6.23
CA VAL A 184 38.98 25.19 -5.63
C VAL A 184 39.96 24.72 -6.72
N ALA A 185 41.25 24.72 -6.41
CA ALA A 185 42.31 24.15 -7.23
C ALA A 185 42.84 22.89 -6.55
N GLN A 186 43.07 21.84 -7.33
CA GLN A 186 43.93 20.75 -6.89
C GLN A 186 45.38 21.12 -7.24
N GLU A 187 46.24 21.25 -6.23
CA GLU A 187 47.68 21.42 -6.39
C GLU A 187 48.37 20.08 -6.06
N ASP A 188 49.59 19.87 -6.60
CA ASP A 188 50.39 18.64 -6.54
C ASP A 188 50.05 17.69 -5.37
N GLY A 189 49.45 16.53 -5.70
CA GLY A 189 48.99 15.52 -4.74
C GLY A 189 47.48 15.61 -4.41
N ASN A 190 47.12 15.28 -3.17
CA ASN A 190 45.76 15.42 -2.63
C ASN A 190 45.50 16.83 -2.05
N ARG A 191 46.28 17.85 -2.42
CA ARG A 191 46.16 19.20 -1.85
C ARG A 191 45.08 19.98 -2.59
N VAL A 192 44.19 20.59 -1.81
CA VAL A 192 43.02 21.28 -2.33
C VAL A 192 42.98 22.69 -1.74
N VAL A 193 43.11 23.72 -2.59
CA VAL A 193 43.31 25.13 -2.18
C VAL A 193 42.20 26.02 -2.76
N ILE A 194 41.67 26.96 -1.97
CA ILE A 194 40.64 27.91 -2.44
C ILE A 194 41.27 28.94 -3.39
N LYS A 195 40.80 28.97 -4.64
CA LYS A 195 41.15 30.01 -5.61
C LYS A 195 40.49 31.34 -5.24
N ASN A 196 41.20 32.44 -5.49
CA ASN A 196 40.69 33.81 -5.29
C ASN A 196 40.16 34.05 -3.86
N SER A 197 40.91 33.60 -2.85
CA SER A 197 40.53 33.68 -1.44
C SER A 197 40.21 35.10 -0.94
N GLY A 198 40.56 36.16 -1.67
CA GLY A 198 40.21 37.55 -1.31
C GLY A 198 38.72 37.89 -1.42
N HIS A 199 38.00 37.41 -2.44
CA HIS A 199 36.60 37.76 -2.65
C HIS A 199 35.81 36.57 -3.23
N LEU A 200 35.06 35.88 -2.37
CA LEU A 200 34.19 34.79 -2.81
C LEU A 200 32.90 35.41 -3.38
N PRO A 201 32.51 35.10 -4.63
CA PRO A 201 31.22 35.51 -5.16
C PRO A 201 30.09 35.02 -4.26
N ARG A 202 29.08 35.88 -4.07
CA ARG A 202 27.90 35.55 -3.27
C ARG A 202 26.64 36.09 -3.91
N ASP A 203 25.58 35.28 -3.90
CA ASP A 203 24.25 35.64 -4.40
C ASP A 203 23.26 35.66 -3.24
N ARG A 204 22.37 36.66 -3.20
CA ARG A 204 21.29 36.70 -2.23
C ARG A 204 20.11 35.87 -2.74
N ILE A 205 19.75 34.82 -2.01
CA ILE A 205 18.68 33.88 -2.41
C ILE A 205 17.33 34.30 -1.85
N ALA A 206 17.28 34.67 -0.57
CA ALA A 206 16.06 35.04 0.14
C ALA A 206 16.36 36.11 1.21
N GLU A 207 15.37 36.97 1.46
CA GLU A 207 15.42 38.06 2.46
C GLU A 207 14.06 38.15 3.17
N ASP A 208 14.05 38.76 4.36
CA ASP A 208 12.87 39.07 5.18
C ASP A 208 11.94 37.87 5.49
N PHE A 209 12.49 36.65 5.52
CA PHE A 209 11.72 35.45 5.87
C PHE A 209 11.57 35.30 7.39
N VAL A 210 10.49 34.66 7.83
CA VAL A 210 10.21 34.40 9.25
C VAL A 210 10.45 32.94 9.65
N TRP A 211 10.43 32.05 8.66
CA TRP A 211 10.64 30.62 8.84
C TRP A 211 11.34 30.04 7.63
N ALA A 212 12.24 29.07 7.83
CA ALA A 212 12.81 28.27 6.75
C ALA A 212 13.07 26.82 7.16
N GLN A 213 12.96 25.90 6.20
CA GLN A 213 13.31 24.49 6.34
C GLN A 213 14.20 24.04 5.20
N TRP A 214 15.22 23.26 5.55
CA TRP A 214 16.12 22.60 4.61
C TRP A 214 15.73 21.13 4.41
N ASP A 215 15.61 20.72 3.15
CA ASP A 215 15.49 19.32 2.73
C ASP A 215 16.82 18.89 2.14
N MET A 216 17.53 18.01 2.86
CA MET A 216 18.93 17.69 2.57
C MET A 216 19.06 16.71 1.41
N SER A 217 18.17 15.71 1.36
CA SER A 217 18.20 14.67 0.33
C SER A 217 17.97 15.25 -1.06
N GLU A 218 16.96 16.12 -1.16
CA GLU A 218 16.53 16.72 -2.42
C GLU A 218 17.13 18.11 -2.67
N GLN A 219 17.88 18.66 -1.71
CA GLN A 219 18.44 20.02 -1.72
C GLN A 219 17.40 21.09 -2.09
N ARG A 220 16.36 21.17 -1.26
CA ARG A 220 15.28 22.15 -1.40
C ARG A 220 15.23 23.06 -0.19
N LEU A 221 15.07 24.34 -0.44
CA LEU A 221 14.85 25.36 0.58
C LEU A 221 13.38 25.75 0.56
N TYR A 222 12.68 25.48 1.66
CA TYR A 222 11.34 26.02 1.91
C TYR A 222 11.46 27.21 2.84
N TYR A 223 10.80 28.32 2.53
CA TYR A 223 10.80 29.49 3.41
C TYR A 223 9.49 30.26 3.33
N ILE A 224 9.17 30.99 4.39
CA ILE A 224 7.97 31.81 4.47
C ILE A 224 8.35 33.28 4.62
N ASP A 225 7.88 34.12 3.69
CA ASP A 225 7.91 35.58 3.82
C ASP A 225 6.52 36.11 4.22
N LEU A 226 6.51 37.26 4.90
CA LEU A 226 5.27 37.94 5.31
C LEU A 226 4.99 39.09 4.35
N LYS A 227 4.07 38.89 3.39
CA LYS A 227 3.63 39.96 2.49
C LYS A 227 2.22 40.41 2.86
N LYS A 228 2.06 41.70 3.19
CA LYS A 228 0.74 42.30 3.53
C LYS A 228 -0.01 41.48 4.59
N SER A 229 0.71 41.02 5.62
CA SER A 229 0.20 40.18 6.71
C SER A 229 -0.26 38.76 6.31
N ARG A 230 0.02 38.30 5.08
CA ARG A 230 -0.16 36.91 4.66
C ARG A 230 1.16 36.16 4.70
N SER A 231 1.12 34.93 5.20
CA SER A 231 2.25 34.00 5.19
C SER A 231 2.33 33.35 3.81
N ILE A 232 3.39 33.58 3.05
CA ILE A 232 3.56 32.97 1.72
C ILE A 232 4.71 31.97 1.79
N LEU A 233 4.40 30.70 1.61
CA LEU A 233 5.39 29.64 1.49
C LEU A 233 5.97 29.61 0.08
N LYS A 234 7.29 29.55 0.02
CA LYS A 234 8.07 29.48 -1.21
C LYS A 234 9.02 28.30 -1.16
N CYS A 235 9.30 27.72 -2.32
CA CYS A 235 10.28 26.63 -2.45
C CYS A 235 11.31 26.97 -3.52
N ILE A 236 12.58 26.84 -3.18
CA ILE A 236 13.70 26.93 -4.11
C ILE A 236 14.32 25.55 -4.24
N GLN A 237 14.45 25.07 -5.48
CA GLN A 237 15.18 23.85 -5.82
C GLN A 237 16.59 24.22 -6.24
N PHE A 238 17.60 23.59 -5.63
CA PHE A 238 18.98 23.65 -6.08
C PHE A 238 19.25 22.45 -7.01
N TYR A 239 19.87 22.70 -8.15
CA TYR A 239 20.16 21.68 -9.17
C TYR A 239 21.66 21.33 -9.18
N ALA A 240 21.96 20.20 -9.82
CA ALA A 240 23.34 19.72 -9.98
C ALA A 240 24.19 20.60 -10.91
N ASP A 241 23.55 21.37 -11.78
CA ASP A 241 24.18 22.35 -12.68
C ASP A 241 24.40 23.71 -12.00
N GLU A 242 24.33 23.74 -10.66
CA GLU A 242 24.59 24.91 -9.81
C GLU A 242 23.56 26.03 -9.95
N SER A 243 22.55 25.84 -10.81
CA SER A 243 21.41 26.71 -10.90
C SER A 243 20.45 26.46 -9.74
N TYR A 244 19.68 27.50 -9.39
CA TYR A 244 18.56 27.36 -8.49
C TYR A 244 17.35 28.04 -9.10
N ASN A 245 16.17 27.44 -8.92
CA ASN A 245 14.92 28.01 -9.40
C ASN A 245 13.92 28.10 -8.25
N LEU A 246 13.23 29.24 -8.17
CA LEU A 246 12.01 29.34 -7.39
C LEU A 246 10.96 28.47 -8.08
N MET A 247 10.48 27.42 -7.40
CA MET A 247 9.58 26.44 -7.98
C MET A 247 8.12 26.84 -7.86
N PHE A 248 7.71 27.28 -6.67
CA PHE A 248 6.34 27.73 -6.41
C PHE A 248 6.24 28.78 -5.30
N GLU A 249 5.11 29.47 -5.28
CA GLU A 249 4.66 30.31 -4.17
C GLU A 249 3.21 29.94 -3.80
N VAL A 250 2.90 29.79 -2.52
CA VAL A 250 1.54 29.49 -2.06
C VAL A 250 1.22 30.28 -0.79
N PRO A 251 0.11 31.03 -0.75
CA PRO A 251 -0.33 31.66 0.48
C PRO A 251 -0.85 30.58 1.44
N LEU A 252 -0.43 30.66 2.70
CA LEU A 252 -0.92 29.83 3.79
C LEU A 252 -1.71 30.72 4.75
N ASP A 253 -2.93 30.30 5.08
CA ASP A 253 -3.79 30.98 6.05
C ASP A 253 -3.37 30.67 7.49
N ILE A 254 -2.11 30.96 7.80
CA ILE A 254 -1.49 30.79 9.12
C ILE A 254 -0.92 32.13 9.63
N SER A 255 -1.03 32.37 10.93
CA SER A 255 -0.48 33.57 11.57
C SER A 255 0.91 33.29 12.15
N LEU A 256 1.93 33.92 11.56
CA LEU A 256 3.33 33.86 12.01
C LEU A 256 3.85 35.22 12.53
N SER A 257 3.00 36.24 12.61
CA SER A 257 3.42 37.61 12.95
C SER A 257 4.05 37.74 14.33
N ASN A 258 3.67 36.86 15.27
CA ASN A 258 4.13 36.89 16.66
C ASN A 258 5.05 35.69 17.00
N SER A 259 5.36 34.84 16.02
CA SER A 259 6.34 33.77 16.21
C SER A 259 7.73 34.31 15.96
N GLY A 260 8.67 34.02 16.86
CA GLY A 260 10.09 34.30 16.62
C GLY A 260 10.59 33.62 15.34
N PHE A 261 11.73 34.10 14.84
CA PHE A 261 12.46 33.47 13.74
C PHE A 261 12.73 31.99 14.05
N LYS A 262 12.45 31.09 13.09
CA LYS A 262 12.65 29.65 13.29
C LYS A 262 13.23 28.99 12.04
N LEU A 263 14.29 28.20 12.26
CA LEU A 263 14.91 27.36 11.24
C LEU A 263 14.63 25.89 11.55
N VAL A 264 14.49 25.07 10.52
CA VAL A 264 14.27 23.62 10.61
C VAL A 264 15.29 22.91 9.73
N ASN A 265 16.03 21.96 10.29
CA ASN A 265 17.01 21.11 9.59
C ASN A 265 18.24 21.84 8.99
N PHE A 266 18.67 22.98 9.55
CA PHE A 266 19.95 23.64 9.23
C PHE A 266 21.08 23.25 10.20
N GLY A 267 20.99 22.04 10.77
CA GLY A 267 21.82 21.55 11.86
C GLY A 267 20.98 21.08 13.06
N CYS A 268 21.68 20.57 14.08
CA CYS A 268 21.11 20.02 15.30
C CYS A 268 21.13 21.08 16.40
N ASP A 269 19.97 21.66 16.71
CA ASP A 269 19.88 22.92 17.46
C ASP A 269 19.98 22.76 18.99
N TYR A 270 21.02 22.07 19.49
CA TYR A 270 21.16 21.64 20.89
C TYR A 270 20.87 22.75 21.93
N HIS A 271 21.11 24.02 21.59
CA HIS A 271 20.90 25.16 22.48
C HIS A 271 19.49 25.74 22.47
N GLN A 272 18.74 25.71 21.37
CA GLN A 272 17.31 26.05 21.42
C GLN A 272 16.51 25.04 22.22
N TYR A 273 16.98 23.79 22.27
CA TYR A 273 16.34 22.72 23.04
C TYR A 273 16.40 22.99 24.56
N ARG A 274 17.50 23.51 25.12
CA ARG A 274 17.64 23.55 26.59
C ARG A 274 16.66 24.49 27.33
N ASP A 275 16.19 25.58 26.72
CA ASP A 275 15.61 26.68 27.49
C ASP A 275 14.09 26.96 27.36
N LYS A 276 13.34 26.52 26.34
CA LYS A 276 11.90 26.90 26.21
C LYS A 276 10.97 25.91 25.50
N PHE A 277 11.06 24.62 25.85
CA PHE A 277 10.28 23.52 25.24
C PHE A 277 8.76 23.69 25.08
N SER A 278 8.12 24.54 25.89
CA SER A 278 6.67 24.60 25.98
C SER A 278 6.00 25.72 25.17
N LYS A 279 6.77 26.53 24.41
CA LYS A 279 6.22 27.79 23.83
C LYS A 279 6.33 27.96 22.31
N HIS A 280 6.84 26.97 21.60
CA HIS A 280 7.14 27.13 20.17
C HIS A 280 6.10 26.45 19.27
N LEU A 281 5.66 27.23 18.28
CA LEU A 281 5.02 26.77 17.04
C LEU A 281 5.84 25.63 16.41
N THR A 282 5.17 24.61 15.87
CA THR A 282 5.79 23.60 15.01
C THR A 282 5.27 23.76 13.58
N LEU A 283 6.17 23.88 12.61
CA LEU A 283 5.86 23.89 11.18
C LEU A 283 6.86 22.97 10.47
N CYS A 284 6.37 22.03 9.67
CA CYS A 284 7.19 21.14 8.84
C CYS A 284 6.57 21.01 7.45
N VAL A 285 7.40 20.95 6.41
CA VAL A 285 7.02 20.62 5.04
C VAL A 285 7.48 19.21 4.72
N PHE A 286 6.58 18.37 4.18
CA PHE A 286 6.92 17.02 3.75
C PHE A 286 6.54 16.80 2.29
N THR A 287 7.40 16.04 1.62
CA THR A 287 7.23 15.61 0.23
C THR A 287 7.50 14.13 0.11
N ASN A 288 6.85 13.48 -0.84
CA ASN A 288 7.07 12.07 -1.15
C ASN A 288 7.34 11.87 -2.65
N HIS A 289 7.77 10.66 -3.02
CA HIS A 289 8.11 10.33 -4.39
C HIS A 289 6.91 10.25 -5.35
N THR A 290 5.67 10.26 -4.84
CA THR A 290 4.42 10.25 -5.64
C THR A 290 3.97 11.65 -6.06
N GLY A 291 4.69 12.71 -5.65
CA GLY A 291 4.32 14.08 -5.97
C GLY A 291 3.34 14.69 -4.96
N SER A 292 3.25 14.15 -3.75
CA SER A 292 2.57 14.81 -2.64
C SER A 292 3.44 15.89 -2.03
N LEU A 293 2.77 16.95 -1.61
CA LEU A 293 3.32 18.06 -0.85
C LEU A 293 2.32 18.37 0.26
N CYS A 294 2.76 18.32 1.52
CA CYS A 294 1.96 18.74 2.65
C CYS A 294 2.75 19.63 3.62
N VAL A 295 2.02 20.54 4.28
CA VAL A 295 2.56 21.41 5.33
C VAL A 295 1.84 21.10 6.62
N CYS A 296 2.59 20.68 7.64
CA CYS A 296 2.07 20.38 8.96
C CYS A 296 2.32 21.58 9.86
N TYR A 297 1.27 22.06 10.54
CA TYR A 297 1.30 23.26 11.37
C TYR A 297 0.64 22.96 12.72
N SER A 298 1.36 23.24 13.80
CA SER A 298 0.80 23.28 15.16
C SER A 298 1.01 24.68 15.72
N PRO A 299 -0.05 25.50 15.88
CA PRO A 299 0.06 26.80 16.51
C PRO A 299 0.58 26.68 17.93
N LYS A 300 1.03 27.81 18.49
CA LYS A 300 1.38 27.89 19.91
C LYS A 300 0.14 27.59 20.76
N CYS A 301 0.22 26.56 21.59
CA CYS A 301 -0.88 26.17 22.46
C CYS A 301 -1.21 27.30 23.47
N ALA A 302 -2.41 27.86 23.38
CA ALA A 302 -2.89 28.88 24.31
C ALA A 302 -3.51 28.27 25.58
N SER A 303 -4.11 27.08 25.46
CA SER A 303 -4.80 26.37 26.54
C SER A 303 -4.59 24.86 26.40
N TRP A 304 -4.06 24.21 27.43
CA TRP A 304 -3.74 22.77 27.40
C TRP A 304 -4.96 21.83 27.40
N GLY A 305 -6.19 22.34 27.51
CA GLY A 305 -7.40 21.50 27.46
C GLY A 305 -7.74 21.00 26.05
N GLN A 306 -7.34 21.72 25.01
CA GLN A 306 -7.57 21.34 23.62
C GLN A 306 -6.33 21.64 22.80
N ILE A 307 -5.91 20.66 22.00
CA ILE A 307 -4.74 20.77 21.13
C ILE A 307 -5.23 20.73 19.70
N THR A 308 -4.81 21.72 18.91
CA THR A 308 -5.18 21.86 17.50
C THR A 308 -3.94 21.83 16.63
N TYR A 309 -4.01 21.12 15.51
CA TYR A 309 -3.00 21.15 14.46
C TYR A 309 -3.66 21.03 13.09
N SER A 310 -3.02 21.58 12.08
CA SER A 310 -3.51 21.63 10.71
C SER A 310 -2.52 20.98 9.76
N VAL A 311 -3.03 20.22 8.79
CA VAL A 311 -2.26 19.67 7.67
C VAL A 311 -2.81 20.22 6.38
N PHE A 312 -1.99 20.99 5.67
CA PHE A 312 -2.30 21.55 4.36
C PHE A 312 -1.88 20.54 3.30
N TYR A 313 -2.82 19.86 2.66
CA TYR A 313 -2.55 18.94 1.56
C TYR A 313 -2.47 19.74 0.25
N ILE A 314 -1.37 20.48 0.06
CA ILE A 314 -1.18 21.39 -1.08
C ILE A 314 -1.44 20.68 -2.42
N HIS A 315 -0.97 19.44 -2.56
CA HIS A 315 -1.17 18.62 -3.75
C HIS A 315 -2.63 18.18 -4.01
N LYS A 316 -3.52 18.29 -3.02
CA LYS A 316 -4.97 18.01 -3.12
C LYS A 316 -5.83 19.29 -3.05
N GLY A 317 -5.25 20.43 -2.70
CA GLY A 317 -5.92 21.74 -2.69
C GLY A 317 -6.86 22.00 -1.50
N HIS A 318 -6.72 21.25 -0.40
CA HIS A 318 -7.46 21.50 0.83
C HIS A 318 -6.54 21.38 2.08
N SER A 319 -6.98 21.95 3.19
CA SER A 319 -6.40 21.79 4.52
C SER A 319 -7.34 20.96 5.40
N LYS A 320 -6.78 20.28 6.40
CA LYS A 320 -7.54 19.62 7.46
C LYS A 320 -7.01 20.07 8.81
N THR A 321 -7.88 20.65 9.62
CA THR A 321 -7.58 21.06 10.99
C THR A 321 -8.21 20.06 11.95
N PHE A 322 -7.36 19.47 12.79
CA PHE A 322 -7.73 18.46 13.78
C PHE A 322 -7.62 19.08 15.17
N THR A 323 -8.67 18.96 15.97
CA THR A 323 -8.68 19.37 17.37
C THR A 323 -8.99 18.17 18.25
N THR A 324 -8.18 17.97 19.28
CA THR A 324 -8.33 16.87 20.24
C THR A 324 -8.36 17.38 21.68
N SER A 325 -9.21 16.80 22.52
CA SER A 325 -9.33 17.13 23.94
C SER A 325 -8.30 16.36 24.76
N LEU A 326 -7.60 17.05 25.65
CA LEU A 326 -6.62 16.43 26.54
C LEU A 326 -7.29 16.04 27.86
N GLU A 327 -7.57 14.74 28.06
CA GLU A 327 -8.29 14.28 29.25
C GLU A 327 -7.42 14.29 30.53
N ASN A 328 -6.08 14.22 30.39
CA ASN A 328 -5.13 14.21 31.51
C ASN A 328 -4.12 15.36 31.41
N VAL A 329 -4.40 16.50 32.06
CA VAL A 329 -3.48 17.65 32.15
C VAL A 329 -2.38 17.43 33.22
N GLY A 330 -2.31 16.23 33.80
CA GLY A 330 -1.44 15.87 34.91
C GLY A 330 -0.02 15.45 34.51
N SER A 331 0.77 16.32 33.86
CA SER A 331 2.23 16.24 33.92
C SER A 331 2.89 17.56 33.52
N HIS A 332 3.81 18.06 34.37
CA HIS A 332 4.57 19.31 34.14
C HIS A 332 5.62 19.20 33.01
N MET A 333 5.50 18.22 32.11
CA MET A 333 6.48 17.88 31.06
C MET A 333 5.84 17.78 29.67
N THR A 334 4.76 18.54 29.41
CA THR A 334 4.10 18.58 28.10
C THR A 334 4.99 19.26 27.04
N LYS A 335 5.65 18.43 26.23
CA LYS A 335 6.44 18.83 25.05
C LYS A 335 5.50 19.12 23.87
N GLY A 336 5.89 19.96 22.93
CA GLY A 336 5.05 20.30 21.76
C GLY A 336 4.75 19.09 20.86
N ILE A 337 3.75 19.23 19.97
CA ILE A 337 3.43 18.23 18.95
C ILE A 337 4.64 18.01 18.05
N THR A 338 4.94 16.74 17.78
CA THR A 338 5.97 16.33 16.82
C THR A 338 5.32 15.72 15.58
N PHE A 339 5.79 16.15 14.41
CA PHE A 339 5.41 15.58 13.11
C PHE A 339 6.57 14.76 12.56
N LEU A 340 6.30 13.52 12.15
CA LEU A 340 7.27 12.63 11.52
C LEU A 340 6.77 12.23 10.13
N ASN A 341 7.67 12.29 9.15
CA ASN A 341 7.39 11.83 7.79
C ASN A 341 7.62 10.32 7.66
N LEU A 342 6.62 9.59 7.18
CA LEU A 342 6.66 8.15 6.92
C LEU A 342 6.30 7.85 5.45
N ASP A 343 6.65 8.79 4.56
CA ASP A 343 6.45 8.78 3.10
C ASP A 343 4.97 8.94 2.72
N TYR A 344 4.17 7.87 2.81
CA TYR A 344 2.72 7.91 2.54
C TYR A 344 1.89 8.39 3.72
N TYR A 345 2.49 8.37 4.90
CA TYR A 345 1.84 8.76 6.14
C TYR A 345 2.63 9.87 6.85
N VAL A 346 1.92 10.68 7.62
CA VAL A 346 2.51 11.59 8.60
C VAL A 346 2.05 11.16 9.98
N ALA A 347 3.00 10.87 10.86
CA ALA A 347 2.69 10.62 12.27
C ALA A 347 2.73 11.95 13.03
N VAL A 348 1.61 12.27 13.67
CA VAL A 348 1.45 13.38 14.61
C VAL A 348 1.37 12.77 15.99
N TYR A 349 2.32 13.08 16.87
CA TYR A 349 2.28 12.53 18.21
C TYR A 349 2.65 13.56 19.26
N LEU A 350 2.01 13.39 20.41
CA LEU A 350 2.27 14.12 21.63
C LEU A 350 2.59 13.08 22.70
N PRO A 351 3.85 12.98 23.17
CA PRO A 351 4.25 11.96 24.13
C PRO A 351 3.30 11.88 25.33
N GLY A 352 2.82 10.66 25.63
CA GLY A 352 1.90 10.39 26.76
C GLY A 352 0.43 10.82 26.56
N HIS A 353 0.06 11.36 25.40
CA HIS A 353 -1.28 11.93 25.22
C HIS A 353 -2.04 11.38 24.01
N PHE A 354 -1.46 11.42 22.81
CA PHE A 354 -2.08 10.84 21.62
C PHE A 354 -1.06 10.53 20.53
N PHE A 355 -1.46 9.67 19.61
CA PHE A 355 -0.76 9.34 18.38
C PHE A 355 -1.76 9.32 17.22
N HIS A 356 -1.54 10.11 16.18
CA HIS A 356 -2.36 10.17 14.98
C HIS A 356 -1.53 9.90 13.73
N LEU A 357 -1.89 8.89 12.97
CA LEU A 357 -1.25 8.55 11.71
C LEU A 357 -2.15 9.00 10.56
N LEU A 358 -1.73 10.01 9.80
CA LEU A 358 -2.49 10.64 8.73
C LEU A 358 -2.08 10.09 7.37
N ASN A 359 -3.02 9.59 6.58
CA ASN A 359 -2.76 9.15 5.20
C ASN A 359 -2.64 10.37 4.27
N VAL A 360 -1.43 10.63 3.78
CA VAL A 360 -1.15 11.78 2.90
C VAL A 360 -1.59 11.52 1.47
N GLN A 361 -1.61 10.26 1.05
CA GLN A 361 -1.97 9.87 -0.32
C GLN A 361 -3.48 9.93 -0.55
N HIS A 362 -4.24 9.47 0.43
CA HIS A 362 -5.70 9.38 0.41
C HIS A 362 -6.30 10.16 1.59
N PRO A 363 -6.10 11.48 1.66
CA PRO A 363 -6.57 12.25 2.81
C PRO A 363 -8.10 12.35 2.85
N ASP A 364 -8.80 12.10 1.74
CA ASP A 364 -10.26 12.18 1.62
C ASP A 364 -10.98 11.21 2.56
N LEU A 365 -10.48 9.98 2.67
CA LEU A 365 -11.03 8.94 3.53
C LEU A 365 -10.41 9.00 4.92
N ILE A 366 -11.10 9.70 5.83
CA ILE A 366 -10.64 9.89 7.20
C ILE A 366 -10.48 8.58 7.97
N CYS A 367 -11.22 7.52 7.60
CA CYS A 367 -11.10 6.18 8.18
C CYS A 367 -9.78 5.47 7.84
N HIS A 368 -8.95 6.03 6.96
CA HIS A 368 -7.59 5.55 6.74
C HIS A 368 -6.59 6.17 7.71
N ASN A 369 -7.02 7.14 8.52
CA ASN A 369 -6.21 7.74 9.56
C ASN A 369 -6.39 6.97 10.87
N LEU A 370 -5.27 6.61 11.51
CA LEU A 370 -5.28 5.89 12.78
C LEU A 370 -5.05 6.86 13.93
N PHE A 371 -6.06 7.10 14.75
CA PHE A 371 -5.95 7.90 15.97
C PHE A 371 -6.00 7.02 17.22
N LEU A 372 -5.01 7.19 18.10
CA LEU A 372 -4.88 6.47 19.36
C LEU A 372 -4.73 7.49 20.51
N THR A 373 -5.51 7.32 21.57
CA THR A 373 -5.44 8.14 22.79
C THR A 373 -4.48 7.55 23.82
N GLY A 374 -4.01 8.39 24.76
CA GLY A 374 -2.97 8.14 25.77
C GLY A 374 -3.20 6.95 26.70
N ASN A 375 -4.44 6.46 26.82
CA ASN A 375 -4.74 5.28 27.64
C ASN A 375 -4.32 3.96 26.98
N ASN A 376 -3.87 3.99 25.72
CA ASN A 376 -3.31 2.83 25.07
C ASN A 376 -1.87 2.62 25.55
N GLU A 377 -1.60 1.48 26.21
CA GLU A 377 -0.27 0.98 26.61
C GLU A 377 0.77 1.07 25.48
N MET A 378 0.32 1.17 24.22
CA MET A 378 1.14 1.28 23.03
C MET A 378 1.88 2.62 22.87
N ILE A 379 1.49 3.70 23.56
CA ILE A 379 2.09 5.05 23.40
C ILE A 379 3.33 5.25 24.29
N ASP A 380 3.41 4.59 25.44
CA ASP A 380 4.45 4.81 26.47
C ASP A 380 5.87 4.36 26.07
N MET A 381 6.03 3.70 24.92
CA MET A 381 7.33 3.21 24.43
C MET A 381 8.07 4.22 23.52
N LEU A 382 7.44 5.34 23.15
CA LEU A 382 8.14 6.39 22.42
C LEU A 382 9.11 7.13 23.32
N PRO A 383 10.26 7.59 22.79
CA PRO A 383 11.11 8.53 23.51
C PRO A 383 10.25 9.72 23.96
N HIS A 384 10.24 9.98 25.26
CA HIS A 384 9.67 11.22 25.77
C HIS A 384 10.49 12.44 25.31
N CYS A 385 11.63 12.25 24.64
CA CYS A 385 12.47 13.30 24.09
C CYS A 385 11.86 13.94 22.83
N PRO A 386 12.11 15.23 22.60
CA PRO A 386 11.70 15.90 21.38
C PRO A 386 12.43 15.28 20.18
N LEU A 387 11.68 14.75 19.24
CA LEU A 387 12.25 14.19 18.02
C LEU A 387 12.21 15.23 16.89
N GLN A 388 13.30 15.36 16.15
CA GLN A 388 13.38 16.21 14.96
C GLN A 388 13.27 15.34 13.71
N SER A 389 12.25 15.58 12.89
CA SER A 389 12.13 14.93 11.58
C SER A 389 13.15 15.53 10.61
N LEU A 390 14.04 14.67 10.11
CA LEU A 390 14.99 15.00 9.06
C LEU A 390 14.38 14.62 7.70
N SER A 391 15.24 14.37 6.71
CA SER A 391 14.84 13.98 5.36
C SER A 391 14.28 12.55 5.36
N GLY A 392 13.17 12.35 4.64
CA GLY A 392 12.47 11.06 4.59
C GLY A 392 12.02 10.59 5.98
N SER A 393 12.29 9.33 6.30
CA SER A 393 11.89 8.70 7.57
C SER A 393 12.96 8.79 8.68
N LEU A 394 13.98 9.63 8.51
CA LEU A 394 15.05 9.81 9.49
C LEU A 394 14.60 10.79 10.58
N VAL A 395 14.95 10.46 11.82
CA VAL A 395 14.52 11.19 13.00
C VAL A 395 15.68 11.28 13.97
N LEU A 396 16.01 12.50 14.40
CA LEU A 396 17.07 12.73 15.39
C LEU A 396 16.47 12.93 16.77
N ASP A 397 16.96 12.17 17.75
CA ASP A 397 16.81 12.50 19.16
C ASP A 397 17.98 13.40 19.58
N CYS A 398 17.73 14.71 19.62
CA CYS A 398 18.76 15.70 19.95
C CYS A 398 19.30 15.54 21.39
N CYS A 399 18.52 14.94 22.30
CA CYS A 399 18.94 14.76 23.69
C CYS A 399 19.91 13.60 23.85
N SER A 400 19.72 12.51 23.11
CA SER A 400 20.58 11.31 23.20
C SER A 400 21.65 11.24 22.10
N GLY A 401 21.57 12.09 21.07
CA GLY A 401 22.45 12.02 19.91
C GLY A 401 22.20 10.80 19.03
N LYS A 402 21.01 10.20 19.11
CA LYS A 402 20.65 9.00 18.35
C LYS A 402 19.86 9.36 17.11
N LEU A 403 20.29 8.79 15.98
CA LEU A 403 19.55 8.85 14.73
C LEU A 403 18.70 7.58 14.62
N TYR A 404 17.40 7.76 14.45
CA TYR A 404 16.44 6.69 14.24
C TYR A 404 15.88 6.74 12.83
N ARG A 405 15.59 5.57 12.28
CA ARG A 405 14.68 5.42 11.15
C ARG A 405 13.31 5.06 11.70
N ALA A 406 12.34 5.95 11.48
CA ALA A 406 10.96 5.73 11.86
C ALA A 406 10.25 4.88 10.81
N LEU A 407 9.78 3.70 11.20
CA LEU A 407 9.08 2.77 10.33
C LEU A 407 7.77 2.37 10.99
N LEU A 408 6.76 2.00 10.21
CA LEU A 408 5.57 1.40 10.77
C LEU A 408 5.83 -0.09 11.12
N SER A 409 5.38 -0.50 12.30
CA SER A 409 5.58 -1.84 12.83
C SER A 409 4.48 -2.77 12.35
N GLN A 410 4.81 -3.67 11.42
CA GLN A 410 3.89 -4.67 10.90
C GLN A 410 3.24 -5.51 12.03
N SER A 411 4.03 -6.00 12.99
CA SER A 411 3.53 -6.85 14.08
C SER A 411 2.59 -6.10 15.02
N SER A 412 2.88 -4.83 15.32
CA SER A 412 2.02 -4.02 16.18
C SER A 412 0.73 -3.59 15.47
N LEU A 413 0.77 -3.31 14.17
CA LEU A 413 -0.44 -3.01 13.38
C LEU A 413 -1.36 -4.23 13.28
N LEU A 414 -0.79 -5.44 13.14
CA LEU A 414 -1.57 -6.69 13.19
C LEU A 414 -2.22 -6.92 14.56
N GLN A 415 -1.48 -6.72 15.65
CA GLN A 415 -2.03 -6.79 17.00
C GLN A 415 -3.15 -5.76 17.22
N LEU A 416 -2.98 -4.54 16.68
CA LEU A 416 -3.99 -3.50 16.74
C LEU A 416 -5.25 -3.88 15.95
N LEU A 417 -5.09 -4.42 14.74
CA LEU A 417 -6.18 -4.92 13.93
C LEU A 417 -6.99 -6.01 14.66
N GLN A 418 -6.30 -6.87 15.44
CA GLN A 418 -6.92 -7.93 16.23
C GLN A 418 -7.65 -7.43 17.49
N ASN A 419 -7.14 -6.38 18.14
CA ASN A 419 -7.61 -5.93 19.46
C ASN A 419 -8.59 -4.76 19.41
N THR A 420 -8.68 -4.03 18.31
CA THR A 420 -9.52 -2.83 18.20
C THR A 420 -11.00 -3.17 18.08
N CYS A 421 -11.84 -2.40 18.77
CA CYS A 421 -13.28 -2.57 18.71
C CYS A 421 -13.92 -1.75 17.57
N LEU A 422 -13.36 -0.58 17.26
CA LEU A 422 -13.95 0.40 16.35
C LEU A 422 -13.67 0.07 14.88
N ASP A 423 -14.68 0.19 14.03
CA ASP A 423 -14.55 -0.07 12.59
C ASP A 423 -13.55 0.87 11.91
N CYS A 424 -13.49 2.15 12.30
CA CYS A 424 -12.52 3.10 11.76
C CYS A 424 -11.08 2.72 12.11
N GLU A 425 -10.83 2.19 13.32
CA GLU A 425 -9.49 1.75 13.73
C GLU A 425 -9.08 0.49 12.97
N LYS A 426 -10.00 -0.47 12.79
CA LYS A 426 -9.76 -1.67 11.97
C LYS A 426 -9.44 -1.30 10.52
N MET A 427 -10.20 -0.38 9.94
CA MET A 427 -9.99 0.16 8.61
C MET A 427 -8.59 0.79 8.48
N ALA A 428 -8.25 1.71 9.39
CA ALA A 428 -6.95 2.37 9.37
C ALA A 428 -5.79 1.38 9.58
N ALA A 429 -5.92 0.46 10.53
CA ALA A 429 -4.90 -0.57 10.81
C ALA A 429 -4.69 -1.51 9.62
N LEU A 430 -5.76 -1.90 8.92
CA LEU A 430 -5.70 -2.73 7.72
C LEU A 430 -4.91 -2.02 6.60
N HIS A 431 -5.25 -0.77 6.29
CA HIS A 431 -4.56 0.02 5.27
C HIS A 431 -3.10 0.28 5.61
N CYS A 432 -2.81 0.60 6.87
CA CYS A 432 -1.44 0.77 7.34
C CYS A 432 -0.65 -0.54 7.21
N ALA A 433 -1.24 -1.68 7.57
CA ALA A 433 -0.59 -2.98 7.46
C ALA A 433 -0.28 -3.32 6.00
N LEU A 434 -1.26 -3.19 5.10
CA LEU A 434 -1.09 -3.46 3.66
C LEU A 434 0.00 -2.58 3.03
N TYR A 435 0.08 -1.31 3.43
CA TYR A 435 1.18 -0.43 3.05
C TYR A 435 2.55 -0.95 3.54
N CYS A 436 2.65 -1.35 4.82
CA CYS A 436 3.90 -1.86 5.39
C CYS A 436 4.37 -3.17 4.74
N GLY A 437 3.43 -3.97 4.26
CA GLY A 437 3.67 -5.30 3.73
C GLY A 437 3.76 -5.40 2.22
N GLN A 438 4.08 -4.31 1.49
CA GLN A 438 4.31 -4.40 0.05
C GLN A 438 5.26 -5.57 -0.29
N GLY A 439 4.73 -6.59 -0.96
CA GLY A 439 5.47 -7.80 -1.35
C GLY A 439 5.54 -8.92 -0.30
N ALA A 440 5.00 -8.75 0.91
CA ALA A 440 5.05 -9.75 1.96
C ALA A 440 3.79 -10.63 1.98
N GLN A 441 3.80 -11.73 1.20
CA GLN A 441 2.75 -12.77 1.23
C GLN A 441 2.41 -13.24 2.66
N PHE A 442 3.40 -13.22 3.57
CA PHE A 442 3.23 -13.57 4.98
C PHE A 442 2.29 -12.63 5.74
N LEU A 443 2.26 -11.33 5.41
CA LEU A 443 1.34 -10.40 6.05
C LEU A 443 -0.10 -10.70 5.65
N GLU A 444 -0.32 -10.88 4.35
CA GLU A 444 -1.65 -11.16 3.80
C GLU A 444 -2.20 -12.47 4.36
N ALA A 445 -1.36 -13.50 4.51
CA ALA A 445 -1.76 -14.74 5.16
C ALA A 445 -2.27 -14.53 6.61
N GLN A 446 -1.61 -13.68 7.40
CA GLN A 446 -2.07 -13.35 8.76
C GLN A 446 -3.36 -12.53 8.77
N ILE A 447 -3.51 -11.56 7.86
CA ILE A 447 -4.75 -10.80 7.71
C ILE A 447 -5.89 -11.73 7.28
N ILE A 448 -5.65 -12.64 6.34
CA ILE A 448 -6.62 -13.63 5.88
C ILE A 448 -7.05 -14.55 7.03
N GLN A 449 -6.11 -15.00 7.87
CA GLN A 449 -6.43 -15.77 9.07
C GLN A 449 -7.35 -14.98 10.01
N TRP A 450 -7.04 -13.70 10.26
CA TRP A 450 -7.88 -12.84 11.10
C TRP A 450 -9.27 -12.59 10.50
N ILE A 451 -9.38 -12.31 9.20
CA ILE A 451 -10.67 -12.17 8.48
C ILE A 451 -11.50 -13.44 8.65
N SER A 452 -10.87 -14.61 8.52
CA SER A 452 -11.51 -15.92 8.67
C SER A 452 -12.06 -16.18 10.08
N GLU A 453 -11.53 -15.50 11.09
CA GLU A 453 -12.00 -15.55 12.48
C GLU A 453 -13.05 -14.47 12.78
N ASN A 454 -13.09 -13.39 12.00
CA ASN A 454 -13.78 -12.15 12.32
C ASN A 454 -14.65 -11.62 11.16
N VAL A 455 -15.23 -12.51 10.35
CA VAL A 455 -15.98 -12.16 9.12
C VAL A 455 -17.10 -11.14 9.36
N SER A 456 -17.70 -11.16 10.55
CA SER A 456 -18.79 -10.26 10.97
C SER A 456 -18.34 -9.20 11.99
N ALA A 457 -17.04 -8.96 12.14
CA ALA A 457 -16.52 -8.04 13.15
C ALA A 457 -16.64 -6.56 12.76
N CYS A 458 -16.97 -6.25 11.50
CA CYS A 458 -17.16 -4.89 11.02
C CYS A 458 -18.65 -4.67 10.68
N HIS A 459 -19.19 -3.52 11.06
CA HIS A 459 -20.60 -3.16 10.83
C HIS A 459 -20.75 -2.07 9.76
N SER A 460 -19.71 -1.25 9.58
CA SER A 460 -19.74 -0.06 8.71
C SER A 460 -19.28 -0.36 7.27
N PHE A 461 -18.55 -1.44 7.04
CA PHE A 461 -18.03 -1.84 5.73
C PHE A 461 -17.87 -3.36 5.62
N ASP A 462 -17.75 -3.87 4.39
CA ASP A 462 -17.47 -5.29 4.15
C ASP A 462 -15.96 -5.56 4.16
N LEU A 463 -15.51 -6.30 5.15
CA LEU A 463 -14.10 -6.56 5.40
C LEU A 463 -13.42 -7.35 4.27
N ILE A 464 -14.14 -8.28 3.62
CA ILE A 464 -13.59 -9.08 2.53
C ILE A 464 -13.42 -8.21 1.28
N GLN A 465 -14.43 -7.38 0.96
CA GLN A 465 -14.35 -6.43 -0.15
C GLN A 465 -13.18 -5.46 0.03
N GLU A 466 -13.07 -4.88 1.23
CA GLU A 466 -12.03 -3.91 1.54
C GLU A 466 -10.63 -4.51 1.39
N PHE A 467 -10.41 -5.68 1.98
CA PHE A 467 -9.13 -6.37 1.89
C PHE A 467 -8.74 -6.70 0.45
N ILE A 468 -9.68 -7.24 -0.34
CA ILE A 468 -9.43 -7.59 -1.75
C ILE A 468 -9.07 -6.35 -2.56
N ILE A 469 -9.82 -5.25 -2.44
CA ILE A 469 -9.56 -4.01 -3.18
C ILE A 469 -8.22 -3.40 -2.74
N ALA A 470 -8.01 -3.21 -1.45
CA ALA A 470 -6.84 -2.51 -0.93
C ALA A 470 -5.54 -3.30 -1.21
N SER A 471 -5.51 -4.62 -1.01
CA SER A 471 -4.34 -5.44 -1.32
C SER A 471 -4.06 -5.48 -2.83
N SER A 472 -5.10 -5.60 -3.66
CA SER A 472 -4.92 -5.59 -5.13
C SER A 472 -4.41 -4.23 -5.61
N TYR A 473 -4.91 -3.13 -5.05
CA TYR A 473 -4.44 -1.78 -5.35
C TYR A 473 -2.96 -1.60 -5.00
N TRP A 474 -2.56 -1.92 -3.76
CA TRP A 474 -1.18 -1.77 -3.31
C TRP A 474 -0.20 -2.66 -4.09
N SER A 475 -0.67 -3.78 -4.65
CA SER A 475 0.18 -4.65 -5.48
C SER A 475 0.61 -4.04 -6.81
N VAL A 476 -0.14 -3.05 -7.34
CA VAL A 476 0.14 -2.39 -8.63
C VAL A 476 0.56 -0.93 -8.47
N TYR A 477 0.27 -0.33 -7.31
CA TYR A 477 0.46 1.10 -7.07
C TYR A 477 1.89 1.62 -7.29
N SER A 478 2.91 0.82 -6.95
CA SER A 478 4.33 1.23 -7.07
C SER A 478 4.78 1.48 -8.51
N GLU A 479 4.03 1.00 -9.51
CA GLU A 479 4.48 1.00 -10.89
C GLU A 479 4.31 2.33 -11.62
N THR A 480 3.29 3.13 -11.28
CA THR A 480 2.97 4.36 -12.01
C THR A 480 2.36 5.44 -11.12
N SER A 481 2.70 6.70 -11.39
CA SER A 481 2.03 7.85 -10.79
C SER A 481 0.58 7.95 -11.31
N ASN A 482 -0.37 8.30 -10.44
CA ASN A 482 -1.82 8.46 -10.70
C ASN A 482 -2.72 7.22 -10.60
N MET A 483 -2.21 6.08 -10.10
CA MET A 483 -3.06 4.89 -9.90
C MET A 483 -4.24 5.13 -8.94
N ASP A 484 -4.08 6.05 -7.99
CA ASP A 484 -5.13 6.50 -7.05
C ASP A 484 -6.36 7.11 -7.75
N LYS A 485 -6.19 7.59 -8.98
CA LYS A 485 -7.23 8.20 -9.80
C LYS A 485 -7.92 7.22 -10.75
N LEU A 486 -7.31 6.05 -11.01
CA LEU A 486 -7.79 5.05 -11.98
C LEU A 486 -8.35 3.81 -11.31
N LEU A 487 -7.74 3.34 -10.22
CA LEU A 487 -8.22 2.19 -9.46
C LEU A 487 -8.84 2.65 -8.14
N PRO A 488 -9.92 1.98 -7.69
CA PRO A 488 -10.38 2.14 -6.32
C PRO A 488 -9.33 1.59 -5.36
N HIS A 489 -9.04 2.34 -4.31
CA HIS A 489 -8.13 1.92 -3.22
C HIS A 489 -8.90 1.46 -1.98
N SER A 490 -10.23 1.66 -1.95
CA SER A 490 -11.14 1.21 -0.91
C SER A 490 -12.48 0.78 -1.51
N SER A 491 -13.20 -0.11 -0.83
CA SER A 491 -14.60 -0.45 -1.11
C SER A 491 -15.56 0.68 -0.71
N VAL A 492 -15.14 1.56 0.20
CA VAL A 492 -15.93 2.67 0.71
C VAL A 492 -15.62 3.95 -0.06
N LEU A 493 -16.65 4.58 -0.63
CA LEU A 493 -16.50 5.85 -1.37
C LEU A 493 -16.44 7.07 -0.46
N THR A 494 -17.19 7.06 0.64
CA THR A 494 -17.30 8.17 1.60
C THR A 494 -17.44 7.63 3.01
N TRP A 495 -16.77 8.27 3.97
CA TRP A 495 -16.86 7.91 5.38
C TRP A 495 -17.49 9.06 6.18
N ASN A 496 -18.72 8.85 6.65
CA ASN A 496 -19.53 9.90 7.30
C ASN A 496 -19.52 9.83 8.83
N THR A 497 -18.84 8.85 9.43
CA THR A 497 -18.75 8.73 10.89
C THR A 497 -17.52 9.46 11.41
N GLU A 498 -17.69 10.21 12.50
CA GLU A 498 -16.60 10.93 13.16
C GLU A 498 -15.62 9.93 13.81
N ILE A 499 -14.33 10.29 13.84
CA ILE A 499 -13.33 9.53 14.59
C ILE A 499 -13.43 9.96 16.06
N PRO A 500 -13.68 9.04 17.01
CA PRO A 500 -13.78 9.40 18.42
C PRO A 500 -12.51 10.14 18.93
N GLY A 501 -12.71 11.24 19.65
CA GLY A 501 -11.63 12.03 20.26
C GLY A 501 -10.99 13.10 19.36
N ILE A 502 -11.44 13.24 18.11
CA ILE A 502 -11.00 14.29 17.19
C ILE A 502 -12.19 15.01 16.55
N THR A 503 -12.15 16.34 16.53
CA THR A 503 -12.97 17.14 15.63
C THR A 503 -12.16 17.56 14.40
N LEU A 504 -12.77 17.45 13.22
CA LEU A 504 -12.13 17.73 11.93
C LEU A 504 -12.86 18.88 11.23
N VAL A 505 -12.09 19.85 10.76
CA VAL A 505 -12.54 20.90 9.83
C VAL A 505 -11.74 20.80 8.55
N THR A 506 -12.39 20.77 7.40
CA THR A 506 -11.74 20.75 6.07
C THR A 506 -12.04 22.07 5.36
N GLU A 507 -11.01 22.73 4.84
CA GLU A 507 -11.13 24.01 4.14
C GLU A 507 -10.38 23.95 2.81
N ASP A 508 -10.92 24.54 1.75
CA ASP A 508 -10.21 24.67 0.48
C ASP A 508 -9.08 25.70 0.61
N ILE A 509 -7.95 25.42 -0.03
CA ILE A 509 -6.79 26.31 0.00
C ILE A 509 -6.40 26.76 -1.41
N ALA A 510 -5.73 27.91 -1.49
CA ALA A 510 -5.17 28.38 -2.74
C ALA A 510 -4.13 27.38 -3.27
N LEU A 511 -4.25 27.04 -4.56
CA LEU A 511 -3.26 26.21 -5.23
C LEU A 511 -1.92 26.96 -5.37
N PRO A 512 -0.78 26.25 -5.29
CA PRO A 512 0.53 26.85 -5.46
C PRO A 512 0.70 27.41 -6.88
N LEU A 513 1.20 28.63 -6.97
CA LEU A 513 1.58 29.26 -8.23
C LEU A 513 2.95 28.74 -8.65
N MET A 514 2.96 27.79 -9.58
CA MET A 514 4.20 27.26 -10.16
C MET A 514 4.89 28.35 -11.01
N LYS A 515 6.20 28.53 -10.81
CA LYS A 515 7.02 29.55 -11.50
C LYS A 515 7.85 29.00 -12.66
N VAL A 516 8.06 27.68 -12.68
CA VAL A 516 8.77 26.98 -13.75
C VAL A 516 7.74 26.35 -14.70
N LEU A 517 8.07 26.28 -15.99
CA LEU A 517 7.19 25.70 -17.01
C LEU A 517 7.52 24.24 -17.36
N SER A 518 8.80 23.85 -17.32
CA SER A 518 9.23 22.48 -17.61
C SER A 518 9.55 21.73 -16.33
N PHE A 519 8.73 20.72 -16.01
CA PHE A 519 8.95 19.87 -14.85
C PHE A 519 9.57 18.54 -15.24
N LYS A 520 10.40 17.99 -14.35
CA LYS A 520 10.93 16.62 -14.45
C LYS A 520 10.86 15.96 -13.08
N GLY A 521 10.67 14.64 -13.06
CA GLY A 521 10.71 13.85 -11.83
C GLY A 521 9.60 14.22 -10.84
N TYR A 522 9.95 14.54 -9.60
CA TYR A 522 9.00 14.90 -8.54
C TYR A 522 8.06 16.05 -8.95
N TRP A 523 8.61 17.11 -9.54
CA TRP A 523 7.85 18.31 -9.89
C TRP A 523 6.78 18.06 -10.96
N GLU A 524 7.02 17.09 -11.86
CA GLU A 524 6.07 16.70 -12.90
C GLU A 524 4.87 15.97 -12.28
N LYS A 525 5.12 15.10 -11.29
CA LYS A 525 4.07 14.41 -10.53
C LYS A 525 3.26 15.38 -9.70
N LEU A 526 3.91 16.31 -8.99
CA LEU A 526 3.22 17.36 -8.23
C LEU A 526 2.35 18.23 -9.15
N ASN A 527 2.89 18.71 -10.27
CA ASN A 527 2.12 19.51 -11.22
C ASN A 527 0.92 18.73 -11.79
N SER A 528 1.09 17.42 -12.05
CA SER A 528 -0.01 16.55 -12.48
C SER A 528 -1.11 16.40 -11.42
N ASN A 529 -0.75 16.38 -10.13
CA ASN A 529 -1.70 16.39 -9.03
C ASN A 529 -2.44 17.74 -8.94
N LEU A 530 -1.73 18.85 -9.10
CA LEU A 530 -2.30 20.19 -9.05
C LEU A 530 -3.25 20.49 -10.21
N GLU A 531 -2.88 20.13 -11.45
CA GLU A 531 -3.75 20.32 -12.61
C GLU A 531 -5.05 19.50 -12.49
N TYR A 532 -4.99 18.34 -11.81
CA TYR A 532 -6.17 17.54 -11.54
C TYR A 532 -7.15 18.26 -10.62
N VAL A 533 -6.65 18.88 -9.54
CA VAL A 533 -7.46 19.68 -8.61
C VAL A 533 -8.00 20.93 -9.30
N LYS A 534 -7.14 21.64 -10.04
CA LYS A 534 -7.47 22.91 -10.71
C LYS A 534 -8.63 22.80 -11.70
N TYR A 535 -8.71 21.71 -12.47
CA TYR A 535 -9.80 21.50 -13.41
C TYR A 535 -10.93 20.63 -12.87
N ALA A 536 -10.93 20.35 -11.56
CA ALA A 536 -11.89 19.43 -10.92
C ALA A 536 -12.10 18.16 -11.75
N LYS A 537 -11.01 17.57 -12.27
CA LYS A 537 -11.12 16.42 -13.17
C LYS A 537 -11.85 15.31 -12.40
N PRO A 538 -12.90 14.72 -12.98
CA PRO A 538 -13.62 13.65 -12.30
C PRO A 538 -12.66 12.48 -12.08
N HIS A 539 -12.77 11.85 -10.91
CA HIS A 539 -12.11 10.57 -10.66
C HIS A 539 -12.64 9.57 -11.67
N PHE A 540 -11.74 9.11 -12.54
CA PHE A 540 -12.04 8.08 -13.51
C PHE A 540 -11.87 6.72 -12.86
N HIS A 541 -12.36 6.55 -11.63
CA HIS A 541 -12.26 5.28 -10.93
C HIS A 541 -12.95 4.21 -11.77
N TYR A 542 -12.16 3.19 -12.12
CA TYR A 542 -12.63 2.04 -12.84
C TYR A 542 -13.79 1.39 -12.07
N ASN A 543 -14.91 1.21 -12.77
CA ASN A 543 -16.06 0.50 -12.25
C ASN A 543 -16.41 -0.66 -13.18
N ASN A 544 -16.94 -1.74 -12.60
CA ASN A 544 -17.33 -2.92 -13.36
C ASN A 544 -18.71 -2.77 -14.02
N SER A 545 -19.25 -1.56 -14.21
CA SER A 545 -20.59 -1.38 -14.81
C SER A 545 -20.64 -1.82 -16.27
N VAL A 546 -19.58 -1.51 -17.04
CA VAL A 546 -19.45 -1.92 -18.44
C VAL A 546 -19.26 -3.44 -18.53
N VAL A 547 -18.35 -4.00 -17.70
CA VAL A 547 -18.13 -5.45 -17.60
C VAL A 547 -19.43 -6.17 -17.24
N ARG A 548 -20.21 -5.64 -16.29
CA ARG A 548 -21.52 -6.17 -15.91
C ARG A 548 -22.47 -6.22 -17.08
N ARG A 549 -22.63 -5.12 -17.82
CA ARG A 549 -23.51 -5.07 -18.99
C ARG A 549 -23.07 -6.06 -20.07
N GLU A 550 -21.78 -6.04 -20.45
CA GLU A 550 -21.26 -6.92 -21.50
C GLU A 550 -21.32 -8.39 -21.12
N TRP A 551 -21.07 -8.74 -19.86
CA TRP A 551 -21.21 -10.10 -19.37
C TRP A 551 -22.66 -10.59 -19.47
N HIS A 552 -23.64 -9.81 -19.02
CA HIS A 552 -25.06 -10.18 -19.15
C HIS A 552 -25.48 -10.35 -20.62
N ASN A 553 -24.96 -9.50 -21.52
CA ASN A 553 -25.20 -9.62 -22.95
C ASN A 553 -24.64 -10.94 -23.51
N LEU A 554 -23.39 -11.29 -23.20
CA LEU A 554 -22.77 -12.53 -23.68
C LEU A 554 -23.49 -13.79 -23.15
N ILE A 555 -23.88 -13.79 -21.88
CA ILE A 555 -24.63 -14.91 -21.28
C ILE A 555 -26.04 -15.04 -21.90
N SER A 556 -26.69 -13.92 -22.24
CA SER A 556 -27.98 -13.92 -22.94
C SER A 556 -27.86 -14.40 -24.40
N GLU A 557 -26.81 -13.97 -25.09
CA GLU A 557 -26.47 -14.40 -26.45
C GLU A 557 -26.21 -15.92 -26.52
N GLU A 558 -25.51 -16.47 -25.53
CA GLU A 558 -25.27 -17.92 -25.42
C GLU A 558 -26.60 -18.70 -25.28
N LYS A 559 -27.53 -18.21 -24.44
CA LYS A 559 -28.87 -18.83 -24.27
C LYS A 559 -29.75 -18.73 -25.51
N THR A 560 -29.59 -17.68 -26.33
CA THR A 560 -30.42 -17.44 -27.52
C THR A 560 -29.81 -17.98 -28.82
N GLY A 561 -28.57 -18.46 -28.79
CA GLY A 561 -27.83 -18.95 -29.95
C GLY A 561 -27.38 -17.85 -30.92
N LYS A 562 -27.60 -16.56 -30.59
CA LYS A 562 -27.19 -15.41 -31.41
C LYS A 562 -25.75 -15.03 -31.05
N ARG A 563 -24.77 -15.74 -31.62
CA ARG A 563 -23.35 -15.51 -31.30
C ARG A 563 -22.82 -14.22 -31.94
N ARG A 564 -22.23 -13.32 -31.14
CA ARG A 564 -21.17 -12.40 -31.60
C ARG A 564 -20.05 -13.16 -32.31
N SER A 565 -19.18 -12.44 -33.03
CA SER A 565 -18.01 -13.02 -33.69
C SER A 565 -17.27 -14.00 -32.76
N ALA A 566 -17.12 -15.26 -33.18
CA ALA A 566 -16.43 -16.29 -32.42
C ALA A 566 -14.98 -15.88 -32.07
N ALA A 567 -14.38 -15.01 -32.86
CA ALA A 567 -13.05 -14.45 -32.60
C ALA A 567 -13.04 -13.51 -31.37
N TYR A 568 -14.10 -12.73 -31.14
CA TYR A 568 -14.21 -11.86 -29.97
C TYR A 568 -14.27 -12.69 -28.68
N VAL A 569 -15.18 -13.67 -28.64
CA VAL A 569 -15.33 -14.56 -27.48
C VAL A 569 -14.04 -15.33 -27.20
N ARG A 570 -13.36 -15.81 -28.27
CA ARG A 570 -12.06 -16.49 -28.13
C ARG A 570 -10.99 -15.58 -27.51
N ASN A 571 -10.89 -14.33 -27.95
CA ASN A 571 -9.93 -13.36 -27.39
C ASN A 571 -10.21 -13.07 -25.89
N ILE A 572 -11.48 -12.92 -25.51
CA ILE A 572 -11.87 -12.78 -24.10
C ILE A 572 -11.44 -14.01 -23.29
N LEU A 573 -11.70 -15.22 -23.79
CA LEU A 573 -11.28 -16.44 -23.10
C LEU A 573 -9.75 -16.58 -23.04
N ASP A 574 -9.02 -16.19 -24.09
CA ASP A 574 -7.55 -16.18 -24.10
C ASP A 574 -6.99 -15.23 -23.03
N ASN A 575 -7.66 -14.10 -22.78
CA ASN A 575 -7.28 -13.20 -21.67
C ASN A 575 -7.48 -13.86 -20.31
N ALA A 576 -8.54 -14.67 -20.13
CA ALA A 576 -8.75 -15.42 -18.90
C ALA A 576 -7.66 -16.48 -18.69
N VAL A 577 -7.24 -17.18 -19.75
CA VAL A 577 -6.11 -18.13 -19.70
C VAL A 577 -4.84 -17.44 -19.24
N LYS A 578 -4.53 -16.25 -19.77
CA LYS A 578 -3.35 -15.46 -19.34
C LYS A 578 -3.39 -15.11 -17.85
N VAL A 579 -4.56 -14.74 -17.31
CA VAL A 579 -4.72 -14.45 -15.88
C VAL A 579 -4.46 -15.68 -15.03
N ILE A 580 -5.00 -16.85 -15.44
CA ILE A 580 -4.79 -18.13 -14.74
C ILE A 580 -3.31 -18.53 -14.79
N SER A 581 -2.66 -18.45 -15.95
CA SER A 581 -1.23 -18.75 -16.07
C SER A 581 -0.35 -17.80 -15.25
N ASN A 582 -0.68 -16.51 -15.19
CA ASN A 582 0.04 -15.53 -14.35
C ASN A 582 -0.15 -15.82 -12.85
N LEU A 583 -1.36 -16.26 -12.47
CA LEU A 583 -1.67 -16.70 -11.10
C LEU A 583 -0.88 -17.96 -10.71
N GLU A 584 -0.85 -18.97 -11.58
CA GLU A 584 -0.10 -20.22 -11.36
C GLU A 584 1.41 -19.96 -11.27
N ALA A 585 1.96 -19.08 -12.10
CA ALA A 585 3.37 -18.71 -12.06
C ALA A 585 3.80 -18.05 -10.73
N ARG A 586 2.87 -17.36 -10.05
CA ARG A 586 3.12 -16.71 -8.74
C ARG A 586 3.00 -17.67 -7.56
N ASN A 587 2.33 -18.80 -7.73
CA ASN A 587 2.07 -19.77 -6.67
C ASN A 587 3.08 -20.92 -6.73
N LEU A 588 4.01 -20.96 -5.76
CA LEU A 588 5.05 -21.99 -5.69
C LEU A 588 4.59 -23.30 -5.01
N GLY A 589 3.33 -23.38 -4.54
CA GLY A 589 2.82 -24.52 -3.77
C GLY A 589 1.58 -25.20 -4.38
N PRO A 590 1.37 -26.51 -4.11
CA PRO A 590 0.15 -27.20 -4.53
C PRO A 590 -1.07 -26.66 -3.80
N ARG A 591 -2.12 -26.30 -4.55
CA ARG A 591 -3.41 -25.86 -3.98
C ARG A 591 -4.12 -27.05 -3.34
N LEU A 592 -4.66 -26.83 -2.14
CA LEU A 592 -5.42 -27.85 -1.40
C LEU A 592 -6.87 -27.98 -1.86
N THR A 593 -7.38 -26.96 -2.55
CA THR A 593 -8.75 -26.89 -3.06
C THR A 593 -8.73 -27.09 -4.57
N PRO A 594 -9.78 -27.68 -5.18
CA PRO A 594 -9.88 -27.88 -6.62
C PRO A 594 -10.19 -26.58 -7.40
N LEU A 595 -9.84 -25.42 -6.84
CA LEU A 595 -10.00 -24.14 -7.51
C LEU A 595 -9.02 -24.04 -8.68
N LEU A 596 -9.47 -23.47 -9.79
CA LEU A 596 -8.80 -23.32 -11.09
C LEU A 596 -8.66 -24.59 -11.93
N GLN A 597 -8.97 -25.77 -11.38
CA GLN A 597 -8.91 -27.04 -12.11
C GLN A 597 -10.13 -27.28 -13.00
N GLU A 598 -11.26 -26.63 -12.68
CA GLU A 598 -12.51 -26.80 -13.41
C GLU A 598 -12.72 -25.73 -14.48
N GLU A 599 -13.43 -26.08 -15.54
CA GLU A 599 -13.89 -25.11 -16.52
C GLU A 599 -15.18 -24.44 -16.03
N ASP A 600 -15.09 -23.15 -15.71
CA ASP A 600 -16.25 -22.29 -15.49
C ASP A 600 -16.27 -21.23 -16.59
N SER A 601 -17.07 -21.47 -17.64
CA SER A 601 -17.14 -20.58 -18.81
C SER A 601 -17.59 -19.17 -18.43
N HIS A 602 -18.55 -19.06 -17.51
CA HIS A 602 -19.11 -17.78 -17.08
C HIS A 602 -18.08 -16.94 -16.32
N GLN A 603 -17.31 -17.56 -15.41
CA GLN A 603 -16.24 -16.86 -14.69
C GLN A 603 -15.05 -16.54 -15.59
N ARG A 604 -14.66 -17.44 -16.51
CA ARG A 604 -13.62 -17.15 -17.51
C ARG A 604 -14.00 -15.97 -18.41
N LEU A 605 -15.26 -15.89 -18.84
CA LEU A 605 -15.75 -14.73 -19.60
C LEU A 605 -15.64 -13.44 -18.77
N LEU A 606 -16.04 -13.47 -17.50
CA LEU A 606 -15.95 -12.32 -16.60
C LEU A 606 -14.50 -11.84 -16.41
N MET A 607 -13.58 -12.77 -16.15
CA MET A 607 -12.14 -12.49 -16.04
C MET A 607 -11.60 -11.83 -17.32
N GLY A 608 -11.90 -12.41 -18.49
CA GLY A 608 -11.43 -11.91 -19.77
C GLY A 608 -11.98 -10.53 -20.14
N LEU A 609 -13.25 -10.26 -19.80
CA LEU A 609 -13.87 -8.96 -19.98
C LEU A 609 -13.21 -7.91 -19.08
N MET A 610 -12.98 -8.24 -17.81
CA MET A 610 -12.30 -7.35 -16.87
C MET A 610 -10.88 -6.98 -17.35
N VAL A 611 -10.11 -7.95 -17.87
CA VAL A 611 -8.80 -7.67 -18.50
C VAL A 611 -8.94 -6.69 -19.65
N SER A 612 -9.93 -6.89 -20.51
CA SER A 612 -10.10 -6.08 -21.73
C SER A 612 -10.50 -4.64 -21.40
N GLU A 613 -11.48 -4.47 -20.51
CA GLU A 613 -11.98 -3.17 -20.09
C GLU A 613 -10.95 -2.40 -19.26
N LEU A 614 -10.27 -3.06 -18.31
CA LEU A 614 -9.26 -2.40 -17.48
C LEU A 614 -8.03 -1.99 -18.31
N LYS A 615 -7.62 -2.81 -19.27
CA LYS A 615 -6.55 -2.47 -20.23
C LYS A 615 -6.91 -1.27 -21.08
N ASP A 616 -8.12 -1.23 -21.62
CA ASP A 616 -8.58 -0.08 -22.41
C ASP A 616 -8.66 1.20 -21.55
N HIS A 617 -9.15 1.07 -20.32
CA HIS A 617 -9.17 2.16 -19.34
C HIS A 617 -7.75 2.70 -19.05
N PHE A 618 -6.78 1.84 -18.78
CA PHE A 618 -5.39 2.26 -18.56
C PHE A 618 -4.76 2.86 -19.80
N LEU A 619 -4.99 2.31 -20.99
CA LEU A 619 -4.48 2.89 -22.24
C LEU A 619 -5.04 4.29 -22.52
N ARG A 620 -6.29 4.56 -22.13
CA ARG A 620 -6.92 5.89 -22.27
C ARG A 620 -6.30 6.93 -21.34
N HIS A 621 -5.90 6.55 -20.13
CA HIS A 621 -5.52 7.50 -19.08
C HIS A 621 -4.01 7.54 -18.75
N LEU A 622 -3.28 6.44 -18.96
CA LEU A 622 -1.82 6.37 -18.74
C LEU A 622 -1.05 6.61 -20.04
N GLN A 623 -1.15 7.84 -20.56
CA GLN A 623 -0.40 8.25 -21.74
C GLN A 623 1.11 8.28 -21.41
N GLY A 624 1.91 7.50 -22.14
CA GLY A 624 3.38 7.44 -21.99
C GLY A 624 3.92 6.18 -21.30
N VAL A 625 3.08 5.36 -20.68
CA VAL A 625 3.49 4.06 -20.15
C VAL A 625 3.51 3.03 -21.28
N GLU A 626 4.56 2.20 -21.34
CA GLU A 626 4.66 1.15 -22.36
C GLU A 626 3.46 0.19 -22.29
N LYS A 627 2.88 -0.12 -23.46
CA LYS A 627 1.70 -1.00 -23.57
C LYS A 627 1.92 -2.36 -22.89
N LYS A 628 3.14 -2.92 -22.96
CA LYS A 628 3.49 -4.18 -22.28
C LYS A 628 3.41 -4.06 -20.76
N LYS A 629 3.85 -2.94 -20.20
CA LYS A 629 3.75 -2.66 -18.76
C LYS A 629 2.29 -2.52 -18.34
N ILE A 630 1.46 -1.83 -19.14
CA ILE A 630 0.01 -1.75 -18.92
C ILE A 630 -0.64 -3.15 -18.91
N GLU A 631 -0.29 -4.00 -19.88
CA GLU A 631 -0.79 -5.37 -19.94
C GLU A 631 -0.39 -6.17 -18.69
N GLN A 632 0.86 -6.05 -18.23
CA GLN A 632 1.32 -6.73 -17.01
C GLN A 632 0.60 -6.22 -15.76
N MET A 633 0.45 -4.90 -15.59
CA MET A 633 -0.28 -4.31 -14.45
C MET A 633 -1.71 -4.83 -14.34
N VAL A 634 -2.42 -4.96 -15.48
CA VAL A 634 -3.80 -5.47 -15.53
C VAL A 634 -3.84 -6.94 -15.14
N LEU A 635 -2.92 -7.75 -15.67
CA LEU A 635 -2.83 -9.17 -15.31
C LEU A 635 -2.51 -9.34 -13.83
N ASP A 636 -1.60 -8.53 -13.30
CA ASP A 636 -1.17 -8.58 -11.92
C ASP A 636 -2.29 -8.18 -10.95
N TYR A 637 -3.07 -7.15 -11.28
CA TYR A 637 -4.23 -6.74 -10.50
C TYR A 637 -5.29 -7.86 -10.41
N ILE A 638 -5.66 -8.45 -11.55
CA ILE A 638 -6.74 -9.44 -11.61
C ILE A 638 -6.27 -10.79 -11.04
N SER A 639 -5.03 -11.20 -11.35
CA SER A 639 -4.42 -12.38 -10.73
C SER A 639 -4.33 -12.21 -9.22
N LYS A 640 -3.93 -11.03 -8.71
CA LYS A 640 -3.86 -10.77 -7.26
C LYS A 640 -5.21 -10.92 -6.59
N LEU A 641 -6.26 -10.33 -7.16
CA LEU A 641 -7.63 -10.45 -6.67
C LEU A 641 -8.07 -11.92 -6.53
N LEU A 642 -7.87 -12.72 -7.58
CA LEU A 642 -8.23 -14.14 -7.59
C LEU A 642 -7.38 -14.94 -6.59
N ASP A 643 -6.11 -14.59 -6.47
CA ASP A 643 -5.19 -15.23 -5.54
C ASP A 643 -5.64 -15.02 -4.09
N LEU A 644 -6.05 -13.80 -3.72
CA LEU A 644 -6.56 -13.50 -2.39
C LEU A 644 -7.82 -14.31 -2.09
N ILE A 645 -8.74 -14.43 -3.05
CA ILE A 645 -9.95 -15.26 -2.88
C ILE A 645 -9.57 -16.72 -2.64
N CYS A 646 -8.67 -17.29 -3.46
CA CYS A 646 -8.19 -18.66 -3.26
C CYS A 646 -7.54 -18.83 -1.88
N HIS A 647 -6.69 -17.90 -1.46
CA HIS A 647 -6.01 -17.97 -0.16
C HIS A 647 -6.97 -17.88 1.02
N ILE A 648 -8.04 -17.08 0.94
CA ILE A 648 -9.09 -17.05 1.97
C ILE A 648 -9.75 -18.44 2.08
N VAL A 649 -10.15 -19.05 0.96
CA VAL A 649 -10.77 -20.39 0.99
C VAL A 649 -9.80 -21.44 1.51
N GLU A 650 -8.56 -21.47 1.00
CA GLU A 650 -7.53 -22.45 1.39
C GLU A 650 -7.14 -22.32 2.88
N THR A 651 -7.09 -21.10 3.42
CA THR A 651 -6.76 -20.87 4.84
C THR A 651 -7.86 -21.43 5.74
N ASN A 652 -9.13 -21.22 5.39
CA ASN A 652 -10.25 -21.84 6.10
C ASN A 652 -10.25 -23.37 5.96
N TRP A 653 -9.88 -23.88 4.79
CA TRP A 653 -9.72 -25.31 4.55
C TRP A 653 -8.67 -25.94 5.47
N ARG A 654 -7.49 -25.31 5.59
CA ARG A 654 -6.40 -25.74 6.48
C ARG A 654 -6.79 -25.63 7.95
N LYS A 655 -7.40 -24.51 8.35
CA LYS A 655 -7.85 -24.27 9.74
C LYS A 655 -8.77 -25.38 10.25
N HIS A 656 -9.62 -25.90 9.37
CA HIS A 656 -10.58 -26.95 9.70
C HIS A 656 -10.10 -28.38 9.38
N ASN A 657 -8.83 -28.56 8.99
CA ASN A 657 -8.23 -29.85 8.62
C ASN A 657 -9.04 -30.64 7.60
N LEU A 658 -9.68 -29.95 6.65
CA LEU A 658 -10.44 -30.62 5.59
C LEU A 658 -9.46 -31.28 4.60
N HIS A 659 -9.68 -32.56 4.30
CA HIS A 659 -8.86 -33.29 3.34
C HIS A 659 -9.02 -32.73 1.92
N SER A 660 -7.98 -32.90 1.10
CA SER A 660 -7.85 -32.29 -0.23
C SER A 660 -8.87 -32.81 -1.26
N TRP A 661 -9.50 -33.96 -1.03
CA TRP A 661 -10.52 -34.56 -1.90
C TRP A 661 -11.08 -35.82 -1.21
N VAL A 662 -12.22 -35.74 -0.50
CA VAL A 662 -13.47 -36.45 -0.84
C VAL A 662 -14.62 -35.84 -0.01
N LEU A 663 -15.40 -34.94 -0.61
CA LEU A 663 -16.70 -34.56 -0.04
C LEU A 663 -17.69 -35.69 -0.37
N HIS A 664 -17.60 -36.79 0.38
CA HIS A 664 -18.55 -37.88 0.24
C HIS A 664 -19.93 -37.39 0.70
N PHE A 665 -20.96 -37.56 -0.12
CA PHE A 665 -22.33 -37.12 0.20
C PHE A 665 -23.04 -37.98 1.26
N ASN A 666 -22.38 -39.02 1.76
CA ASN A 666 -22.98 -40.00 2.67
C ASN A 666 -23.06 -39.52 4.14
N SER A 667 -22.47 -38.37 4.47
CA SER A 667 -22.50 -37.80 5.82
C SER A 667 -23.14 -36.42 5.86
N ARG A 668 -23.87 -36.11 6.94
CA ARG A 668 -24.32 -34.75 7.25
C ARG A 668 -23.09 -33.85 7.41
N GLY A 669 -23.12 -32.65 6.83
CA GLY A 669 -22.01 -31.71 6.88
C GLY A 669 -21.51 -31.49 8.31
N SER A 670 -20.19 -31.63 8.47
CA SER A 670 -19.46 -31.35 9.70
C SER A 670 -19.51 -29.84 10.03
N ALA A 671 -19.25 -29.48 11.29
CA ALA A 671 -19.14 -28.07 11.68
C ALA A 671 -18.02 -27.35 10.89
N ALA A 672 -16.97 -28.08 10.50
CA ALA A 672 -15.90 -27.63 9.63
C ALA A 672 -16.39 -27.27 8.22
N GLU A 673 -17.14 -28.18 7.57
CA GLU A 673 -17.73 -27.92 6.24
C GLU A 673 -18.72 -26.76 6.29
N PHE A 674 -19.51 -26.63 7.36
CA PHE A 674 -20.43 -25.51 7.54
C PHE A 674 -19.68 -24.17 7.65
N ALA A 675 -18.56 -24.13 8.38
CA ALA A 675 -17.74 -22.92 8.50
C ALA A 675 -17.15 -22.51 7.14
N VAL A 676 -16.66 -23.49 6.35
CA VAL A 676 -16.15 -23.23 4.99
C VAL A 676 -17.27 -22.80 4.04
N PHE A 677 -18.44 -23.43 4.12
CA PHE A 677 -19.62 -23.02 3.36
C PHE A 677 -20.01 -21.56 3.66
N HIS A 678 -19.98 -21.19 4.95
CA HIS A 678 -20.31 -19.84 5.39
C HIS A 678 -19.33 -18.80 4.85
N ILE A 679 -18.02 -19.02 4.98
CA ILE A 679 -17.03 -18.08 4.43
C ILE A 679 -17.13 -17.97 2.90
N MET A 680 -17.34 -19.08 2.18
CA MET A 680 -17.55 -19.04 0.73
C MET A 680 -18.80 -18.23 0.35
N THR A 681 -19.88 -18.35 1.12
CA THR A 681 -21.09 -17.53 0.92
C THR A 681 -20.80 -16.05 1.13
N ARG A 682 -20.01 -15.69 2.16
CA ARG A 682 -19.60 -14.30 2.43
C ARG A 682 -18.68 -13.74 1.33
N ILE A 683 -17.77 -14.55 0.78
CA ILE A 683 -16.94 -14.19 -0.38
C ILE A 683 -17.83 -13.95 -1.61
N LEU A 684 -18.82 -14.81 -1.86
CA LEU A 684 -19.75 -14.67 -2.98
C LEU A 684 -20.55 -13.35 -2.88
N GLU A 685 -21.07 -13.03 -1.70
CA GLU A 685 -21.77 -11.76 -1.45
C GLU A 685 -20.85 -10.56 -1.69
N ALA A 686 -19.62 -10.61 -1.17
CA ALA A 686 -18.61 -9.58 -1.32
C ALA A 686 -18.21 -9.34 -2.79
N THR A 687 -18.03 -10.41 -3.56
CA THR A 687 -17.61 -10.33 -4.96
C THR A 687 -18.76 -9.93 -5.89
N ASN A 688 -19.99 -10.38 -5.62
CA ASN A 688 -21.17 -10.05 -6.43
C ASN A 688 -21.52 -8.56 -6.38
N SER A 689 -21.41 -7.91 -5.21
CA SER A 689 -21.71 -6.48 -5.05
C SER A 689 -20.85 -5.61 -5.98
N LEU A 690 -19.55 -5.94 -6.07
CA LEU A 690 -18.53 -5.26 -6.86
C LEU A 690 -18.36 -5.84 -8.28
N PHE A 691 -19.06 -6.93 -8.60
CA PHE A 691 -18.97 -7.67 -9.86
C PHE A 691 -17.54 -8.16 -10.19
N LEU A 692 -16.87 -8.74 -9.18
CA LEU A 692 -15.53 -9.30 -9.28
C LEU A 692 -15.57 -10.78 -9.70
N PRO A 693 -14.59 -11.27 -10.47
CA PRO A 693 -14.55 -12.68 -10.85
C PRO A 693 -14.21 -13.59 -9.67
N LEU A 694 -14.75 -14.79 -9.70
CA LEU A 694 -14.42 -15.89 -8.79
C LEU A 694 -13.50 -16.90 -9.50
N PRO A 695 -12.63 -17.61 -8.75
CA PRO A 695 -11.82 -18.68 -9.32
C PRO A 695 -12.71 -19.78 -9.95
N PRO A 696 -12.41 -20.26 -11.17
CA PRO A 696 -13.11 -21.41 -11.75
C PRO A 696 -13.15 -22.60 -10.78
N GLY A 697 -14.32 -23.24 -10.65
CA GLY A 697 -14.57 -24.30 -9.66
C GLY A 697 -15.11 -23.83 -8.31
N PHE A 698 -15.13 -22.51 -8.03
CA PHE A 698 -15.69 -21.95 -6.80
C PHE A 698 -17.17 -22.33 -6.62
N HIS A 699 -17.99 -22.11 -7.65
CA HIS A 699 -19.43 -22.42 -7.62
C HIS A 699 -19.71 -23.91 -7.46
N THR A 700 -18.89 -24.76 -8.09
CA THR A 700 -18.98 -26.22 -7.92
C THR A 700 -18.74 -26.61 -6.48
N LEU A 701 -17.64 -26.13 -5.90
CA LEU A 701 -17.28 -26.42 -4.51
C LEU A 701 -18.34 -25.91 -3.52
N HIS A 702 -18.82 -24.69 -3.73
CA HIS A 702 -19.85 -24.06 -2.90
C HIS A 702 -21.17 -24.84 -2.94
N THR A 703 -21.57 -25.31 -4.12
CA THR A 703 -22.77 -26.15 -4.31
C THR A 703 -22.63 -27.51 -3.61
N ILE A 704 -21.49 -28.18 -3.74
CA ILE A 704 -21.24 -29.47 -3.09
C ILE A 704 -21.32 -29.33 -1.57
N LEU A 705 -20.66 -28.32 -1.00
CA LEU A 705 -20.74 -28.01 0.43
C LEU A 705 -22.17 -27.66 0.85
N GLY A 706 -22.90 -26.88 0.03
CA GLY A 706 -24.29 -26.53 0.28
C GLY A 706 -25.20 -27.76 0.40
N VAL A 707 -25.01 -28.76 -0.46
CA VAL A 707 -25.76 -30.03 -0.42
C VAL A 707 -25.51 -30.80 0.87
N GLN A 708 -24.27 -30.79 1.39
CA GLN A 708 -23.93 -31.46 2.64
C GLN A 708 -24.38 -30.69 3.89
N CYS A 709 -24.32 -29.35 3.84
CA CYS A 709 -24.52 -28.48 5.00
C CYS A 709 -25.98 -28.06 5.22
N LEU A 710 -26.76 -27.89 4.14
CA LEU A 710 -28.10 -27.31 4.22
C LEU A 710 -29.21 -28.38 4.20
N PRO A 711 -30.28 -28.21 5.00
CA PRO A 711 -31.51 -28.96 4.79
C PRO A 711 -32.08 -28.73 3.39
N LEU A 712 -32.77 -29.73 2.83
CA LEU A 712 -33.29 -29.68 1.45
C LEU A 712 -34.05 -28.39 1.13
N HIS A 713 -34.94 -27.93 2.02
CA HIS A 713 -35.72 -26.70 1.78
C HIS A 713 -34.83 -25.45 1.64
N ASN A 714 -33.80 -25.32 2.48
CA ASN A 714 -32.86 -24.19 2.43
C ASN A 714 -31.94 -24.30 1.22
N LEU A 715 -31.49 -25.51 0.89
CA LEU A 715 -30.69 -25.75 -0.31
C LEU A 715 -31.46 -25.30 -1.57
N LEU A 716 -32.72 -25.74 -1.72
CA LEU A 716 -33.56 -25.37 -2.85
C LEU A 716 -33.83 -23.87 -2.88
N HIS A 717 -34.08 -23.25 -1.73
CA HIS A 717 -34.21 -21.79 -1.64
C HIS A 717 -32.94 -21.06 -2.08
N CYS A 718 -31.76 -21.54 -1.68
CA CYS A 718 -30.47 -20.96 -2.10
C CYS A 718 -30.22 -21.14 -3.60
N ILE A 719 -30.65 -22.25 -4.21
CA ILE A 719 -30.59 -22.46 -5.66
C ILE A 719 -31.57 -21.53 -6.38
N ASP A 720 -32.81 -21.45 -5.91
CA ASP A 720 -33.88 -20.65 -6.53
C ASP A 720 -33.60 -19.14 -6.44
N SER A 721 -32.93 -18.70 -5.37
CA SER A 721 -32.47 -17.32 -5.21
C SER A 721 -31.16 -17.00 -5.97
N GLY A 722 -30.52 -18.01 -6.57
CA GLY A 722 -29.27 -17.83 -7.33
C GLY A 722 -28.01 -17.71 -6.48
N VAL A 723 -28.08 -17.98 -5.17
CA VAL A 723 -26.91 -18.03 -4.28
C VAL A 723 -26.05 -19.26 -4.58
N LEU A 724 -26.68 -20.40 -4.87
CA LEU A 724 -25.97 -21.62 -5.29
C LEU A 724 -26.21 -21.87 -6.78
N LEU A 725 -25.14 -21.77 -7.56
CA LEU A 725 -25.18 -22.00 -9.01
C LEU A 725 -24.89 -23.47 -9.34
N LEU A 726 -25.89 -24.14 -9.93
CA LEU A 726 -25.78 -25.52 -10.41
C LEU A 726 -24.89 -25.61 -11.66
N THR A 727 -23.59 -25.81 -11.46
CA THR A 727 -22.63 -26.06 -12.56
C THR A 727 -22.80 -27.47 -13.13
N GLU A 728 -22.46 -27.67 -14.40
CA GLU A 728 -22.50 -29.01 -15.04
C GLU A 728 -21.63 -30.01 -14.25
N THR A 729 -20.45 -29.59 -13.83
CA THR A 729 -19.52 -30.40 -13.00
C THR A 729 -20.11 -30.78 -11.64
N ALA A 730 -20.73 -29.82 -10.93
CA ALA A 730 -21.35 -30.10 -9.63
C ALA A 730 -22.44 -31.15 -9.76
N VAL A 731 -23.30 -31.01 -10.77
CA VAL A 731 -24.44 -31.91 -10.94
C VAL A 731 -23.98 -33.29 -11.40
N ILE A 732 -22.99 -33.38 -12.30
CA ILE A 732 -22.41 -34.68 -12.69
C ILE A 732 -21.84 -35.41 -11.47
N ARG A 733 -21.12 -34.71 -10.57
CA ARG A 733 -20.61 -35.30 -9.32
C ARG A 733 -21.74 -35.74 -8.39
N LEU A 734 -22.73 -34.87 -8.17
CA LEU A 734 -23.91 -35.19 -7.36
C LEU A 734 -24.64 -36.45 -7.84
N MET A 735 -24.77 -36.62 -9.16
CA MET A 735 -25.47 -37.78 -9.73
C MET A 735 -24.69 -39.08 -9.59
N LYS A 736 -23.36 -39.02 -9.67
CA LYS A 736 -22.47 -40.18 -9.54
C LYS A 736 -22.27 -40.64 -8.09
N ASP A 737 -22.15 -39.68 -7.17
CA ASP A 737 -21.70 -39.97 -5.80
C ASP A 737 -22.87 -40.24 -4.83
N LEU A 738 -24.08 -39.74 -5.13
CA LEU A 738 -25.28 -40.03 -4.34
C LEU A 738 -25.89 -41.37 -4.75
N ASP A 739 -26.26 -42.19 -3.76
CA ASP A 739 -27.06 -43.39 -4.00
C ASP A 739 -28.52 -43.06 -4.42
N ASN A 740 -29.29 -44.09 -4.77
CA ASN A 740 -30.72 -43.99 -5.10
C ASN A 740 -31.61 -44.32 -3.88
N THR A 741 -31.24 -43.87 -2.67
CA THR A 741 -32.17 -43.92 -1.52
C THR A 741 -33.31 -42.93 -1.70
N GLU A 742 -34.49 -43.18 -1.13
CA GLU A 742 -35.68 -42.30 -1.27
C GLU A 742 -35.36 -40.82 -0.96
N LYS A 743 -34.50 -40.57 0.03
CA LYS A 743 -34.03 -39.22 0.39
C LYS A 743 -33.18 -38.59 -0.71
N ASN A 744 -32.22 -39.34 -1.25
CA ASN A 744 -31.29 -38.85 -2.28
C ASN A 744 -31.96 -38.76 -3.65
N GLU A 745 -32.90 -39.65 -3.96
CA GLU A 745 -33.77 -39.52 -5.14
C GLU A 745 -34.58 -38.23 -5.07
N LYS A 746 -35.26 -37.93 -3.94
CA LYS A 746 -35.96 -36.65 -3.76
C LYS A 746 -35.05 -35.45 -4.01
N LEU A 747 -33.80 -35.49 -3.54
CA LEU A 747 -32.78 -34.46 -3.81
C LEU A 747 -32.42 -34.39 -5.30
N LYS A 748 -32.07 -35.51 -5.93
CA LYS A 748 -31.72 -35.60 -7.36
C LYS A 748 -32.85 -35.05 -8.23
N PHE A 749 -34.09 -35.48 -7.99
CA PHE A 749 -35.27 -34.95 -8.67
C PHE A 749 -35.42 -33.44 -8.48
N SER A 750 -35.28 -32.96 -7.24
CA SER A 750 -35.43 -31.53 -6.93
C SER A 750 -34.38 -30.65 -7.65
N ILE A 751 -33.18 -31.18 -7.87
CA ILE A 751 -32.11 -30.53 -8.63
C ILE A 751 -32.39 -30.59 -10.14
N ILE A 752 -32.71 -31.77 -10.68
CA ILE A 752 -32.92 -31.97 -12.14
C ILE A 752 -34.02 -31.05 -12.68
N VAL A 753 -35.11 -30.89 -11.93
CA VAL A 753 -36.23 -30.01 -12.32
C VAL A 753 -35.82 -28.55 -12.48
N ARG A 754 -34.70 -28.13 -11.85
CA ARG A 754 -34.19 -26.75 -11.88
C ARG A 754 -33.10 -26.53 -12.93
N LEU A 755 -32.66 -27.58 -13.64
CA LEU A 755 -31.59 -27.47 -14.62
C LEU A 755 -32.09 -26.93 -15.97
N PRO A 756 -31.27 -26.16 -16.69
CA PRO A 756 -31.54 -25.84 -18.09
C PRO A 756 -31.72 -27.12 -18.94
N PRO A 757 -32.63 -27.16 -19.93
CA PRO A 757 -32.98 -28.38 -20.67
C PRO A 757 -31.79 -29.11 -21.29
N LEU A 758 -30.80 -28.37 -21.80
CA LEU A 758 -29.59 -28.93 -22.44
C LEU A 758 -28.71 -29.68 -21.43
N ILE A 759 -28.55 -29.13 -20.23
CA ILE A 759 -27.76 -29.74 -19.15
C ILE A 759 -28.54 -30.93 -18.57
N GLY A 760 -29.85 -30.76 -18.36
CA GLY A 760 -30.74 -31.83 -17.92
C GLY A 760 -30.70 -33.06 -18.83
N GLN A 761 -30.69 -32.88 -20.15
CA GLN A 761 -30.60 -33.99 -21.11
C GLN A 761 -29.27 -34.76 -21.01
N LYS A 762 -28.13 -34.08 -20.84
CA LYS A 762 -26.85 -34.75 -20.63
C LYS A 762 -26.83 -35.55 -19.33
N ILE A 763 -27.41 -34.99 -18.27
CA ILE A 763 -27.43 -35.62 -16.95
C ILE A 763 -28.37 -36.82 -16.89
N CYS A 764 -29.53 -36.75 -17.55
CA CYS A 764 -30.42 -37.91 -17.67
C CYS A 764 -29.69 -39.11 -18.30
N ARG A 765 -28.72 -38.90 -19.20
CA ARG A 765 -27.92 -40.00 -19.77
C ARG A 765 -26.93 -40.63 -18.78
N LEU A 766 -26.55 -39.90 -17.73
CA LEU A 766 -25.57 -40.36 -16.74
C LEU A 766 -26.21 -41.03 -15.53
N TRP A 767 -27.49 -40.76 -15.25
CA TRP A 767 -28.18 -41.30 -14.10
C TRP A 767 -28.97 -42.56 -14.48
N ASP A 768 -28.41 -43.72 -14.17
CA ASP A 768 -29.08 -45.02 -14.34
C ASP A 768 -30.25 -45.16 -13.36
N HIS A 769 -31.41 -44.68 -13.79
CA HIS A 769 -32.65 -44.65 -13.01
C HIS A 769 -33.84 -44.82 -13.96
N PRO A 770 -34.90 -45.57 -13.58
CA PRO A 770 -36.04 -45.84 -14.47
C PRO A 770 -36.66 -44.60 -15.12
N MET A 771 -36.68 -43.47 -14.42
CA MET A 771 -37.16 -42.19 -14.95
C MET A 771 -36.27 -41.65 -16.08
N SER A 772 -34.95 -41.71 -15.92
CA SER A 772 -33.99 -41.32 -16.96
C SER A 772 -34.12 -42.22 -18.18
N SER A 773 -34.18 -43.54 -17.99
CA SER A 773 -34.37 -44.51 -19.08
C SER A 773 -35.68 -44.26 -19.83
N ASN A 774 -36.75 -43.90 -19.11
CA ASN A 774 -38.04 -43.53 -19.71
C ASN A 774 -37.92 -42.24 -20.54
N ILE A 775 -37.27 -41.19 -20.02
CA ILE A 775 -37.05 -39.93 -20.76
C ILE A 775 -36.20 -40.16 -22.01
N ILE A 776 -35.12 -40.93 -21.90
CA ILE A 776 -34.24 -41.28 -23.02
C ILE A 776 -35.03 -42.06 -24.07
N SER A 777 -35.79 -43.09 -23.65
CA SER A 777 -36.63 -43.90 -24.54
C SER A 777 -37.68 -43.06 -25.25
N ARG A 778 -38.40 -42.17 -24.53
CA ARG A 778 -39.39 -41.26 -25.13
C ARG A 778 -38.77 -40.31 -26.14
N ASN A 779 -37.59 -39.76 -25.84
CA ASN A 779 -36.88 -38.87 -26.77
C ASN A 779 -36.39 -39.62 -28.01
N HIS A 780 -35.92 -40.86 -27.85
CA HIS A 780 -35.52 -41.74 -28.95
C HIS A 780 -36.71 -42.08 -29.84
N VAL A 781 -37.80 -42.56 -29.25
CA VAL A 781 -39.08 -42.83 -29.94
C VAL A 781 -39.58 -41.58 -30.67
N THR A 782 -39.57 -40.42 -30.02
CA THR A 782 -40.01 -39.16 -30.64
C THR A 782 -39.16 -38.84 -31.86
N ARG A 783 -37.84 -39.03 -31.78
CA ARG A 783 -36.90 -38.82 -32.90
C ARG A 783 -37.16 -39.79 -34.06
N LEU A 784 -37.36 -41.08 -33.77
CA LEU A 784 -37.67 -42.10 -34.77
C LEU A 784 -39.02 -41.81 -35.46
N LEU A 785 -40.05 -41.48 -34.68
CA LEU A 785 -41.39 -41.20 -35.20
C LEU A 785 -41.49 -39.87 -35.95
N GLN A 786 -40.70 -38.85 -35.60
CA GLN A 786 -40.65 -37.58 -36.33
C GLN A 786 -40.16 -37.77 -37.78
N ASN A 787 -39.26 -38.72 -38.01
CA ASN A 787 -38.74 -39.04 -39.35
C ASN A 787 -39.53 -40.16 -40.05
N TYR A 788 -40.51 -40.75 -39.36
CA TYR A 788 -41.29 -41.84 -39.91
C TYR A 788 -42.26 -41.35 -40.99
N LYS A 789 -41.98 -41.69 -42.24
CA LYS A 789 -42.95 -41.64 -43.32
C LYS A 789 -43.59 -43.02 -43.46
N LYS A 790 -44.90 -43.12 -43.21
CA LYS A 790 -45.69 -44.36 -43.43
C LYS A 790 -45.38 -44.92 -44.83
N GLN A 791 -44.61 -46.00 -44.89
CA GLN A 791 -44.59 -46.88 -46.05
C GLN A 791 -45.61 -48.02 -45.81
N PRO A 792 -46.36 -48.46 -46.83
CA PRO A 792 -47.27 -49.59 -46.70
C PRO A 792 -46.47 -50.88 -46.47
N ARG A 793 -46.47 -51.38 -45.23
CA ARG A 793 -45.83 -52.65 -44.87
C ARG A 793 -46.65 -53.82 -45.45
N ASN A 794 -46.03 -54.58 -46.34
CA ASN A 794 -46.55 -55.88 -46.78
C ASN A 794 -46.50 -56.86 -45.60
N SER A 795 -47.67 -57.37 -45.23
CA SER A 795 -47.86 -58.37 -44.18
C SER A 795 -47.20 -59.70 -44.55
N MET A 796 -46.00 -59.95 -44.01
CA MET A 796 -45.51 -61.31 -43.76
C MET A 796 -45.21 -61.41 -42.26
N ILE A 797 -46.26 -61.68 -41.49
CA ILE A 797 -46.15 -62.14 -40.10
C ILE A 797 -45.55 -63.55 -40.20
N ASN A 798 -44.23 -63.66 -40.13
CA ASN A 798 -43.57 -64.95 -40.03
C ASN A 798 -43.63 -65.39 -38.57
N LYS A 799 -44.59 -66.27 -38.30
CA LYS A 799 -44.83 -66.91 -37.01
C LYS A 799 -43.64 -67.82 -36.64
N SER A 800 -42.78 -67.35 -35.75
CA SER A 800 -41.97 -68.22 -34.91
C SER A 800 -41.58 -67.50 -33.61
N SER A 801 -41.95 -68.12 -32.49
CA SER A 801 -41.62 -67.82 -31.09
C SER A 801 -42.03 -66.44 -30.53
N PHE A 802 -43.34 -66.24 -30.30
CA PHE A 802 -43.82 -65.26 -29.31
C PHE A 802 -44.24 -66.00 -28.04
N SER A 803 -43.47 -65.86 -26.96
CA SER A 803 -44.03 -65.95 -25.60
C SER A 803 -45.02 -64.79 -25.46
N VAL A 804 -46.29 -65.12 -25.27
CA VAL A 804 -47.39 -64.15 -25.26
C VAL A 804 -47.38 -63.40 -23.93
N GLU A 805 -46.57 -62.34 -23.84
CA GLU A 805 -46.69 -61.29 -22.83
C GLU A 805 -46.67 -59.93 -23.57
N PHE A 806 -47.71 -59.11 -23.39
CA PHE A 806 -47.88 -57.74 -23.89
C PHE A 806 -47.90 -57.47 -25.42
N LEU A 807 -48.95 -57.95 -26.11
CA LEU A 807 -49.24 -57.72 -27.55
C LEU A 807 -49.03 -56.27 -28.08
N PRO A 808 -49.51 -55.20 -27.41
CA PRO A 808 -49.31 -53.84 -27.89
C PRO A 808 -47.84 -53.39 -27.88
N LEU A 809 -47.06 -53.85 -26.89
CA LEU A 809 -45.64 -53.53 -26.78
C LEU A 809 -44.88 -54.22 -27.90
N ASN A 810 -45.08 -55.52 -28.11
CA ASN A 810 -44.42 -56.29 -29.16
C ASN A 810 -44.62 -55.65 -30.55
N TYR A 811 -45.86 -55.26 -30.86
CA TYR A 811 -46.17 -54.58 -32.13
C TYR A 811 -45.46 -53.22 -32.26
N PHE A 812 -45.37 -52.47 -31.15
CA PHE A 812 -44.70 -51.17 -31.13
C PHE A 812 -43.18 -51.32 -31.31
N ILE A 813 -42.56 -52.29 -30.62
CA ILE A 813 -41.13 -52.61 -30.76
C ILE A 813 -40.83 -53.07 -32.19
N GLU A 814 -41.63 -53.95 -32.79
CA GLU A 814 -41.49 -54.34 -34.20
C GLU A 814 -41.53 -53.17 -35.20
N ILE A 815 -42.25 -52.10 -34.89
CA ILE A 815 -42.25 -50.86 -35.69
C ILE A 815 -40.93 -50.11 -35.47
N LEU A 816 -40.49 -49.94 -34.21
CA LEU A 816 -39.25 -49.23 -33.91
C LEU A 816 -38.03 -49.93 -34.53
N THR A 817 -37.92 -51.26 -34.41
CA THR A 817 -36.84 -52.05 -35.01
C THR A 817 -36.82 -51.94 -36.54
N ASP A 818 -37.97 -51.79 -37.20
CA ASP A 818 -38.07 -51.50 -38.65
C ASP A 818 -37.49 -50.13 -39.01
N ILE A 819 -37.82 -49.13 -38.19
CA ILE A 819 -37.37 -47.74 -38.41
C ILE A 819 -35.87 -47.64 -38.18
N GLU A 820 -35.35 -48.35 -37.17
CA GLU A 820 -33.93 -48.41 -36.86
C GLU A 820 -33.13 -49.13 -37.96
N SER A 821 -33.62 -50.29 -38.42
CA SER A 821 -32.97 -51.05 -39.50
C SER A 821 -33.02 -50.34 -40.85
N SER A 822 -34.08 -49.57 -41.15
CA SER A 822 -34.20 -48.79 -42.38
C SER A 822 -33.38 -47.49 -42.39
N ASN A 823 -33.05 -46.92 -41.23
CA ASN A 823 -32.33 -45.64 -41.10
C ASN A 823 -30.83 -45.75 -40.77
N GLN A 824 -30.26 -46.96 -40.66
CA GLN A 824 -28.85 -47.18 -40.34
C GLN A 824 -27.85 -46.48 -41.30
N ALA A 825 -28.28 -45.98 -42.46
CA ALA A 825 -27.43 -45.29 -43.44
C ALA A 825 -27.40 -43.75 -43.35
N LEU A 826 -28.19 -43.09 -42.49
CA LEU A 826 -28.38 -41.62 -42.51
C LEU A 826 -27.86 -40.85 -41.28
N TYR A 827 -27.28 -41.52 -40.28
CA TYR A 827 -26.75 -40.86 -39.08
C TYR A 827 -25.29 -41.25 -38.76
N PRO A 828 -24.28 -40.68 -39.45
CA PRO A 828 -22.90 -40.79 -39.02
C PRO A 828 -22.55 -39.56 -38.16
N PHE A 829 -22.92 -39.52 -36.87
CA PHE A 829 -22.46 -38.45 -35.99
C PHE A 829 -22.20 -38.94 -34.55
N GLU A 830 -20.90 -39.05 -34.27
CA GLU A 830 -20.18 -39.06 -32.99
C GLU A 830 -21.01 -38.96 -31.69
N GLY A 831 -20.93 -40.01 -30.86
CA GLY A 831 -21.12 -39.92 -29.41
C GLY A 831 -22.52 -40.21 -28.87
N HIS A 832 -23.27 -41.16 -29.43
CA HIS A 832 -24.51 -41.66 -28.81
C HIS A 832 -24.36 -43.14 -28.42
N ASP A 833 -24.41 -43.39 -27.10
CA ASP A 833 -24.45 -44.73 -26.49
C ASP A 833 -25.70 -45.53 -26.94
N ASN A 834 -25.57 -46.86 -26.91
CA ASN A 834 -26.50 -47.92 -27.35
C ASN A 834 -27.97 -47.76 -26.89
N VAL A 835 -28.75 -46.90 -27.55
CA VAL A 835 -30.21 -46.85 -27.37
C VAL A 835 -30.87 -47.40 -28.64
N ASP A 836 -31.46 -48.59 -28.53
CA ASP A 836 -32.19 -49.30 -29.58
C ASP A 836 -33.61 -49.65 -29.13
N ALA A 837 -34.38 -50.32 -30.00
CA ALA A 837 -35.73 -50.77 -29.68
C ALA A 837 -35.77 -51.73 -28.47
N GLU A 838 -34.72 -52.52 -28.24
CA GLU A 838 -34.62 -53.43 -27.09
C GLU A 838 -34.50 -52.65 -25.78
N PHE A 839 -33.70 -51.57 -25.74
CA PHE A 839 -33.65 -50.65 -24.61
C PHE A 839 -35.00 -49.99 -24.32
N VAL A 840 -35.74 -49.60 -25.38
CA VAL A 840 -37.09 -49.02 -25.23
C VAL A 840 -38.08 -50.05 -24.66
N GLU A 841 -37.98 -51.31 -25.09
CA GLU A 841 -38.77 -52.42 -24.56
C GLU A 841 -38.49 -52.63 -23.07
N GLU A 842 -37.22 -52.74 -22.70
CA GLU A 842 -36.79 -52.92 -21.31
C GLU A 842 -37.26 -51.76 -20.42
N ALA A 843 -37.11 -50.51 -20.89
CA ALA A 843 -37.56 -49.33 -20.17
C ALA A 843 -39.09 -49.30 -20.00
N ALA A 844 -39.86 -49.70 -21.02
CA ALA A 844 -41.31 -49.79 -20.95
C ALA A 844 -41.80 -50.88 -19.99
N LEU A 845 -41.15 -52.05 -20.02
CA LEU A 845 -41.45 -53.16 -19.10
C LEU A 845 -41.11 -52.79 -17.65
N LYS A 846 -39.93 -52.22 -17.39
CA LYS A 846 -39.54 -51.72 -16.05
C LYS A 846 -40.53 -50.67 -15.53
N HIS A 847 -40.95 -49.73 -16.38
CA HIS A 847 -41.93 -48.72 -15.99
C HIS A 847 -43.30 -49.34 -15.67
N THR A 848 -43.74 -50.32 -16.45
CA THR A 848 -44.99 -51.04 -16.23
C THR A 848 -44.94 -51.86 -14.93
N ALA A 849 -43.84 -52.59 -14.68
CA ALA A 849 -43.62 -53.31 -13.43
C ALA A 849 -43.66 -52.38 -12.22
N MET A 850 -43.00 -51.22 -12.31
CA MET A 850 -43.02 -50.19 -11.26
C MET A 850 -44.44 -49.65 -10.99
N LEU A 851 -45.24 -49.40 -12.03
CA LEU A 851 -46.63 -48.95 -11.90
C LEU A 851 -47.56 -50.02 -11.31
N LEU A 852 -47.27 -51.29 -11.57
CA LEU A 852 -48.02 -52.43 -11.05
C LEU A 852 -47.56 -52.87 -9.65
N GLY A 853 -46.43 -52.34 -9.15
CA GLY A 853 -45.82 -52.73 -7.88
C GLY A 853 -45.24 -54.15 -7.90
N LEU A 854 -44.74 -54.59 -9.06
CA LEU A 854 -44.18 -55.93 -9.31
C LEU A 854 -42.66 -55.99 -9.08
#